data_AF-A0A836HZM5-F1
#
_entry.id   AF-A0A836HZM5-F1
#
_cell.length_a   1.000
_cell.length_b   1.000
_cell.length_c   1.000
_cell.angle_alpha   90.00
_cell.angle_beta   90.00
_cell.angle_gamma   90.00
#
_symmetry.space_group_name_H-M   'P 1'
#
loop_
_entity.id
_entity.type
_entity.pdbx_description
1 polymer ?
#
loop_
_entity_poly.entity_id
_entity_poly.type
_entity_poly.pdbx_seq_one_letter_code
_entity_poly.pdbx_strand_id
1 'polypeptide(L)'
;MLRRSVQPCGRCCRSSSAAYGQSLWSVLHALTVSTPLLSRKHACLCLRRAMGAASSSLSPPSATAHHPMRWLSRKSIEEQLPSNIKVDPNASAVAAKDGEGLGRDAFSSGINGIYGNRAESAMRGMLGPHGQADARESRAVPILGRASVQGTKYTLDRSTVFEHWRFRCPEPVGWHLSMLGSTTCKMVHDVNEAVESLQLQIIKGCNVFEIDGAASEIHQSIARGIYEALQAFELDRSGFVMVTRCGLVRQPRFQDEITRVEASNTAAVRNRIVPIFERYKASSLPSTSLKSGFRISELDDSQLARLNLRRVDRTTAAGLSPDWLDAFFTNVAYNTRLECIDVLLLEGMHTLFDGRPDEHVDDDILQLFVYLERQVKQGVLQYYGVCSPHLAPPVPRNYPEMPPDAVVPDKFRTPPKEPATINLYRLMALAERAGGTDHHFRFVQYPFNLTQHQAMSSPLPYDANHTLKTLCKSLGLTTLGYSPLEALNLMQLPERYHNFPMEADLKALRMNFFTVCERSVLKEMEIKDTIDKGPDTLPPLEHLFVASVYLAAQRQFTNLFFFTDWVNHYMTPRFRRALTRFKEASRADLKEWAKQYEQLISDLLRMRQRMFQHKHGKQAGLINMAIDYASPTLARCPMLNQKAINFATYGCDVLMCGFHVSRYFHEATELNPAKDGNLPIPEEELLALCNAEAVSYANASPPHPYMLEPLVGEGKISKQPSKGSAYLVHIDPQNPKFPDIPEELQAGNNDGETAASAGGAAAAQPEAEAAEKAAKE
;
A
#
# COMPACT_ATOMS: atom_id res chain seq x y z
N MET A 1 -33.48 -12.84 73.98
CA MET A 1 -34.44 -11.86 73.40
C MET A 1 -34.91 -12.38 72.03
N LEU A 2 -36.03 -11.86 71.53
CA LEU A 2 -36.69 -12.03 70.21
C LEU A 2 -35.99 -12.84 69.06
N ARG A 3 -36.66 -13.57 68.16
CA ARG A 3 -37.85 -14.48 68.15
C ARG A 3 -38.10 -14.98 66.70
N ARG A 4 -38.37 -16.29 66.48
CA ARG A 4 -39.10 -16.89 65.32
C ARG A 4 -38.46 -16.79 63.90
N SER A 5 -38.84 -17.57 62.85
CA SER A 5 -39.40 -18.94 62.76
C SER A 5 -39.57 -19.48 61.31
N VAL A 6 -39.27 -20.78 61.09
CA VAL A 6 -40.07 -21.80 60.34
C VAL A 6 -40.36 -21.68 58.80
N GLN A 7 -39.92 -22.74 58.08
CA GLN A 7 -40.39 -23.37 56.82
C GLN A 7 -40.32 -22.70 55.42
N PRO A 8 -40.28 -23.51 54.32
CA PRO A 8 -40.20 -23.05 52.93
C PRO A 8 -41.39 -23.41 52.01
N CYS A 9 -41.72 -22.51 51.05
CA CYS A 9 -42.43 -22.69 49.77
C CYS A 9 -42.47 -21.31 49.07
N GLY A 10 -42.81 -21.11 47.79
CA GLY A 10 -43.13 -22.04 46.69
C GLY A 10 -43.79 -21.29 45.50
N ARG A 11 -43.48 -21.69 44.25
CA ARG A 11 -44.10 -21.36 42.93
C ARG A 11 -45.16 -20.24 42.80
N CYS A 12 -44.99 -19.38 41.79
CA CYS A 12 -45.95 -19.05 40.68
C CYS A 12 -45.54 -17.74 39.94
N CYS A 13 -45.91 -17.45 38.68
CA CYS A 13 -46.77 -18.15 37.70
C CYS A 13 -46.48 -17.69 36.25
N ARG A 14 -46.83 -18.51 35.24
CA ARG A 14 -47.01 -18.16 33.79
C ARG A 14 -45.73 -17.71 33.04
N SER A 15 -45.61 -17.75 31.71
CA SER A 15 -46.23 -18.51 30.59
C SER A 15 -45.40 -18.22 29.32
N SER A 16 -45.31 -19.03 28.26
CA SER A 16 -45.91 -20.32 27.88
C SER A 16 -45.02 -21.01 26.82
N SER A 17 -45.42 -22.17 26.28
CA SER A 17 -44.70 -22.93 25.23
C SER A 17 -45.59 -23.22 24.00
N ALA A 18 -44.98 -23.78 22.93
CA ALA A 18 -45.63 -24.37 21.74
C ALA A 18 -46.25 -23.37 20.72
N ALA A 19 -46.39 -23.65 19.40
CA ALA A 19 -45.78 -24.67 18.52
C ALA A 19 -46.17 -24.49 17.02
N TYR A 20 -45.36 -25.04 16.10
CA TYR A 20 -45.72 -25.62 14.77
C TYR A 20 -46.34 -24.77 13.63
N GLY A 21 -46.26 -25.31 12.39
CA GLY A 21 -46.82 -24.75 11.12
C GLY A 21 -45.76 -23.98 10.30
N GLN A 22 -45.23 -24.39 9.13
CA GLN A 22 -45.65 -25.25 8.01
C GLN A 22 -46.82 -24.73 7.14
N SER A 23 -46.68 -24.94 5.81
CA SER A 23 -47.68 -24.77 4.73
C SER A 23 -47.97 -23.33 4.25
N LEU A 24 -48.38 -23.03 2.99
CA LEU A 24 -48.38 -23.76 1.70
C LEU A 24 -48.68 -22.76 0.53
N TRP A 25 -48.21 -23.05 -0.70
CA TRP A 25 -48.60 -22.44 -2.02
C TRP A 25 -48.21 -20.95 -2.23
N SER A 26 -47.84 -20.42 -3.41
CA SER A 26 -48.02 -20.75 -4.85
C SER A 26 -49.30 -20.22 -5.52
N VAL A 27 -49.19 -19.85 -6.82
CA VAL A 27 -50.24 -19.60 -7.86
C VAL A 27 -50.49 -18.13 -8.29
N LEU A 28 -50.01 -17.80 -9.51
CA LEU A 28 -50.51 -16.79 -10.49
C LEU A 28 -50.41 -15.28 -10.13
N HIS A 29 -50.50 -14.33 -11.07
CA HIS A 29 -50.80 -14.41 -12.51
C HIS A 29 -49.89 -13.50 -13.37
N ALA A 30 -49.77 -13.80 -14.67
CA ALA A 30 -48.95 -13.04 -15.62
C ALA A 30 -49.57 -11.70 -16.08
N LEU A 31 -48.71 -10.78 -16.51
CA LEU A 31 -49.07 -9.72 -17.47
C LEU A 31 -48.00 -9.61 -18.58
N THR A 32 -48.36 -10.07 -19.78
CA THR A 32 -47.56 -9.94 -20.99
C THR A 32 -47.96 -8.69 -21.78
N VAL A 33 -47.01 -7.85 -22.16
CA VAL A 33 -47.17 -6.90 -23.27
C VAL A 33 -46.00 -7.11 -24.23
N SER A 34 -46.31 -7.26 -25.52
CA SER A 34 -45.37 -7.75 -26.53
C SER A 34 -45.34 -6.85 -27.76
N THR A 35 -44.15 -6.75 -28.37
CA THR A 35 -43.92 -6.35 -29.78
C THR A 35 -44.26 -4.89 -30.17
N PRO A 36 -43.76 -4.39 -31.32
CA PRO A 36 -42.96 -5.06 -32.36
C PRO A 36 -41.57 -4.45 -32.63
N LEU A 37 -40.71 -5.27 -33.25
CA LEU A 37 -39.56 -4.77 -34.01
C LEU A 37 -40.04 -4.00 -35.24
N LEU A 38 -39.25 -3.01 -35.68
CA LEU A 38 -39.32 -2.51 -37.05
C LEU A 38 -37.97 -2.70 -37.76
N SER A 39 -38.04 -3.23 -38.97
CA SER A 39 -36.90 -3.61 -39.80
C SER A 39 -36.78 -2.68 -40.99
N ARG A 40 -35.55 -2.29 -41.37
CA ARG A 40 -35.09 -2.47 -42.77
C ARG A 40 -33.59 -2.32 -42.97
N LYS A 41 -33.14 -2.85 -44.11
CA LYS A 41 -31.77 -2.82 -44.64
C LYS A 41 -31.57 -1.66 -45.63
N HIS A 42 -30.34 -1.55 -46.12
CA HIS A 42 -29.81 -0.77 -47.27
C HIS A 42 -29.21 0.61 -46.96
N ALA A 43 -28.26 1.14 -47.74
CA ALA A 43 -26.98 0.58 -48.25
C ALA A 43 -26.33 1.54 -49.28
N CYS A 44 -25.02 1.75 -49.13
CA CYS A 44 -24.05 2.06 -50.21
C CYS A 44 -24.01 3.47 -50.87
N LEU A 45 -22.93 3.63 -51.67
CA LEU A 45 -22.50 4.73 -52.55
C LEU A 45 -22.04 6.09 -51.95
N CYS A 46 -20.72 6.13 -51.71
CA CYS A 46 -19.74 6.98 -52.41
C CYS A 46 -20.17 8.30 -53.09
N LEU A 47 -19.38 9.36 -52.87
CA LEU A 47 -18.87 10.20 -53.97
C LEU A 47 -17.50 10.84 -53.62
N ARG A 48 -16.86 11.47 -54.61
CA ARG A 48 -15.44 11.89 -54.67
C ARG A 48 -15.35 13.31 -55.26
N ARG A 49 -14.15 13.93 -55.22
CA ARG A 49 -13.71 15.16 -55.95
C ARG A 49 -14.27 16.51 -55.42
N ALA A 50 -13.60 17.66 -55.61
CA ALA A 50 -12.24 17.94 -56.12
C ALA A 50 -11.67 19.32 -55.72
N MET A 51 -10.33 19.36 -55.57
CA MET A 51 -9.30 20.31 -56.10
C MET A 51 -9.58 21.82 -56.33
N GLY A 52 -8.52 22.63 -56.12
CA GLY A 52 -8.38 24.05 -56.54
C GLY A 52 -8.29 25.00 -55.35
N ALA A 53 -7.15 25.56 -54.91
CA ALA A 53 -5.78 25.72 -55.45
C ALA A 53 -5.59 26.82 -56.51
N ALA A 54 -5.15 28.01 -56.07
CA ALA A 54 -4.46 29.04 -56.86
C ALA A 54 -3.43 29.78 -55.95
N SER A 55 -2.46 30.50 -56.54
CA SER A 55 -1.15 30.70 -55.90
C SER A 55 -0.33 31.91 -56.40
N SER A 56 0.21 32.73 -55.48
CA SER A 56 1.29 33.71 -55.72
C SER A 56 1.94 34.16 -54.38
N SER A 57 3.20 33.86 -54.04
CA SER A 57 4.51 34.30 -54.62
C SER A 57 4.83 35.78 -54.31
N LEU A 58 6.04 36.21 -53.95
CA LEU A 58 7.41 35.79 -54.37
C LEU A 58 8.46 35.77 -53.21
N SER A 59 9.73 35.47 -53.55
CA SER A 59 10.85 35.14 -52.65
C SER A 59 12.03 36.18 -52.72
N PRO A 60 13.32 35.79 -52.65
CA PRO A 60 14.24 35.54 -51.51
C PRO A 60 15.34 36.66 -51.44
N PRO A 61 16.62 36.49 -51.02
CA PRO A 61 17.36 35.44 -50.27
C PRO A 61 18.13 35.99 -49.03
N SER A 62 18.76 35.17 -48.18
CA SER A 62 20.17 34.71 -48.32
C SER A 62 20.60 33.88 -47.09
N ALA A 63 21.77 33.24 -47.10
CA ALA A 63 22.20 32.26 -46.09
C ALA A 63 23.53 32.61 -45.42
N THR A 64 23.67 32.25 -44.13
CA THR A 64 24.95 32.30 -43.38
C THR A 64 25.12 31.12 -42.41
N ALA A 65 26.38 30.68 -42.33
CA ALA A 65 27.02 29.68 -41.47
C ALA A 65 26.32 29.13 -40.21
N HIS A 66 26.44 27.80 -40.03
CA HIS A 66 26.41 27.18 -38.69
C HIS A 66 27.59 27.68 -37.84
N HIS A 67 27.32 27.99 -36.56
CA HIS A 67 28.33 28.01 -35.50
C HIS A 67 28.07 26.86 -34.51
N PRO A 68 29.12 26.22 -33.95
CA PRO A 68 28.96 25.18 -32.94
C PRO A 68 28.54 25.79 -31.60
N MET A 69 27.63 25.11 -30.87
CA MET A 69 27.29 25.48 -29.49
C MET A 69 28.53 25.41 -28.60
N ARG A 70 28.98 26.57 -28.13
CA ARG A 70 30.09 26.69 -27.18
C ARG A 70 29.53 26.61 -25.77
N TRP A 71 29.95 25.60 -24.99
CA TRP A 71 29.55 25.47 -23.59
C TRP A 71 29.94 26.73 -22.80
N LEU A 72 28.96 27.45 -22.28
CA LEU A 72 29.19 28.58 -21.37
C LEU A 72 29.57 28.02 -20.00
N SER A 73 30.68 28.51 -19.45
CA SER A 73 31.07 28.15 -18.08
C SER A 73 30.20 28.91 -17.08
N ARG A 74 29.95 28.30 -15.91
CA ARG A 74 29.20 28.90 -14.79
C ARG A 74 29.64 30.34 -14.49
N LYS A 75 30.94 30.61 -14.52
CA LYS A 75 31.51 31.93 -14.28
C LYS A 75 31.07 32.99 -15.31
N SER A 76 30.92 32.61 -16.58
CA SER A 76 30.39 33.51 -17.62
C SER A 76 28.91 33.86 -17.43
N ILE A 77 28.16 33.08 -16.65
CA ILE A 77 26.76 33.35 -16.31
C ILE A 77 26.73 34.27 -15.07
N GLU A 78 27.53 33.96 -14.05
CA GLU A 78 27.70 34.79 -12.84
C GLU A 78 28.20 36.21 -13.18
N GLU A 79 29.07 36.37 -14.17
CA GLU A 79 29.54 37.67 -14.67
C GLU A 79 28.44 38.46 -15.43
N GLN A 80 27.41 37.82 -15.97
CA GLN A 80 26.30 38.46 -16.69
C GLN A 80 25.12 38.85 -15.78
N LEU A 81 25.10 38.41 -14.51
CA LEU A 81 24.02 38.76 -13.58
C LEU A 81 23.98 40.28 -13.28
N PRO A 82 22.78 40.87 -13.11
CA PRO A 82 22.59 42.21 -12.58
C PRO A 82 23.35 42.47 -11.27
N SER A 83 23.81 43.71 -11.06
CA SER A 83 24.65 44.08 -9.92
C SER A 83 23.97 43.87 -8.56
N ASN A 84 22.65 43.94 -8.48
CA ASN A 84 21.86 43.64 -7.28
C ASN A 84 21.77 42.14 -6.94
N ILE A 85 22.30 41.24 -7.78
CA ILE A 85 22.36 39.79 -7.56
C ILE A 85 23.81 39.33 -7.29
N LYS A 86 24.80 40.19 -7.56
CA LYS A 86 26.22 39.90 -7.32
C LYS A 86 26.59 40.09 -5.85
N VAL A 87 26.63 38.98 -5.11
CA VAL A 87 27.09 38.95 -3.71
C VAL A 87 28.60 39.24 -3.66
N ASP A 88 28.99 40.33 -3.00
CA ASP A 88 30.39 40.56 -2.61
C ASP A 88 30.73 39.69 -1.39
N PRO A 89 31.69 38.74 -1.50
CA PRO A 89 32.05 37.86 -0.40
C PRO A 89 32.78 38.56 0.76
N ASN A 90 33.18 39.82 0.61
CA ASN A 90 33.90 40.61 1.63
C ASN A 90 33.03 41.70 2.29
N ALA A 91 31.74 41.81 1.96
CA ALA A 91 30.87 42.83 2.51
C ALA A 91 30.55 42.59 4.00
N SER A 92 31.19 43.37 4.89
CA SER A 92 30.92 43.37 6.33
C SER A 92 29.45 43.69 6.64
N ALA A 93 28.82 42.87 7.47
CA ALA A 93 27.40 43.01 7.80
C ALA A 93 27.09 44.30 8.57
N VAL A 94 26.44 45.25 7.90
CA VAL A 94 25.81 46.42 8.54
C VAL A 94 24.36 46.05 8.89
N ALA A 95 23.96 46.28 10.14
CA ALA A 95 22.59 46.04 10.58
C ALA A 95 21.64 47.06 9.94
N ALA A 96 20.68 46.59 9.14
CA ALA A 96 19.60 47.36 8.56
C ALA A 96 18.24 46.86 9.10
N LYS A 97 17.27 47.76 9.19
CA LYS A 97 15.93 47.50 9.72
C LYS A 97 14.96 47.05 8.63
N ASP A 98 13.95 46.29 9.05
CA ASP A 98 12.54 46.38 8.61
C ASP A 98 12.32 46.71 7.12
N GLY A 99 12.61 45.73 6.25
CA GLY A 99 12.34 45.79 4.81
C GLY A 99 12.28 44.39 4.22
N GLU A 100 11.35 44.14 3.31
CA GLU A 100 11.02 42.80 2.79
C GLU A 100 12.22 42.16 2.07
N GLY A 101 12.79 41.11 2.68
CA GLY A 101 13.90 40.35 2.12
C GLY A 101 13.74 38.86 2.36
N LEU A 102 13.43 38.10 1.32
CA LEU A 102 13.39 36.62 1.35
C LEU A 102 14.82 36.05 1.38
N GLY A 103 15.51 36.24 2.51
CA GLY A 103 16.90 35.81 2.71
C GLY A 103 17.23 35.58 4.18
N ARG A 104 17.76 34.39 4.49
CA ARG A 104 18.13 33.89 5.82
C ARG A 104 17.01 33.71 6.85
N ASP A 105 16.10 34.66 7.07
CA ASP A 105 15.18 34.54 8.21
C ASP A 105 14.06 33.48 8.02
N ALA A 106 13.70 33.17 6.77
CA ALA A 106 12.87 32.00 6.44
C ALA A 106 13.61 30.65 6.61
N PHE A 107 14.94 30.66 6.76
CA PHE A 107 15.76 29.47 7.04
C PHE A 107 16.07 29.31 8.54
N SER A 108 15.99 30.38 9.33
CA SER A 108 16.22 30.38 10.78
C SER A 108 14.95 30.16 11.61
N SER A 109 13.77 30.20 10.96
CA SER A 109 12.45 29.96 11.55
C SER A 109 11.85 28.62 11.11
N GLY A 110 10.67 28.28 11.65
CA GLY A 110 9.95 27.03 11.34
C GLY A 110 10.71 25.76 11.71
N ILE A 111 10.39 24.66 11.03
CA ILE A 111 11.02 23.35 11.29
C ILE A 111 12.50 23.35 10.90
N ASN A 112 12.89 24.01 9.80
CA ASN A 112 14.29 24.12 9.38
C ASN A 112 15.15 24.83 10.44
N GLY A 113 14.66 25.94 11.01
CA GLY A 113 15.37 26.68 12.05
C GLY A 113 15.63 25.87 13.32
N ILE A 114 14.60 25.19 13.84
CA ILE A 114 14.66 24.47 15.12
C ILE A 114 15.32 23.08 14.99
N TYR A 115 15.13 22.41 13.85
CA TYR A 115 15.47 21.01 13.65
C TYR A 115 16.53 20.76 12.57
N GLY A 116 16.58 21.56 11.49
CA GLY A 116 17.61 21.44 10.45
C GLY A 116 19.02 21.67 11.02
N ASN A 117 19.20 22.74 11.79
CA ASN A 117 20.45 23.04 12.49
C ASN A 117 20.91 21.91 13.44
N ARG A 118 19.94 21.20 14.07
CA ARG A 118 20.19 20.05 14.95
C ARG A 118 20.68 18.84 14.14
N ALA A 119 20.01 18.54 13.03
CA ALA A 119 20.36 17.45 12.13
C ALA A 119 21.75 17.62 11.50
N GLU A 120 22.06 18.81 10.96
CA GLU A 120 23.36 19.10 10.35
C GLU A 120 24.50 19.05 11.38
N SER A 121 24.24 19.51 12.62
CA SER A 121 25.21 19.40 13.74
C SER A 121 25.44 17.95 14.18
N ALA A 122 24.38 17.14 14.30
CA ALA A 122 24.47 15.72 14.66
C ALA A 122 25.26 14.92 13.61
N MET A 123 24.92 15.08 12.33
CA MET A 123 25.63 14.44 11.22
C MET A 123 27.12 14.80 11.18
N ARG A 124 27.45 16.07 11.43
CA ARG A 124 28.84 16.57 11.47
C ARG A 124 29.66 15.94 12.60
N GLY A 125 29.05 15.67 13.75
CA GLY A 125 29.71 15.05 14.91
C GLY A 125 30.01 13.55 14.74
N MET A 126 29.33 12.86 13.82
CA MET A 126 29.47 11.41 13.64
C MET A 126 30.48 10.99 12.57
N LEU A 127 30.73 11.87 11.60
CA LEU A 127 31.53 11.54 10.43
C LEU A 127 32.99 11.91 10.66
N GLY A 128 33.89 10.94 10.46
CA GLY A 128 35.32 11.21 10.44
C GLY A 128 35.73 12.12 9.27
N PRO A 129 36.96 12.66 9.25
CA PRO A 129 37.36 13.74 8.34
C PRO A 129 37.11 13.49 6.84
N HIS A 130 37.11 12.23 6.39
CA HIS A 130 36.77 11.88 5.00
C HIS A 130 35.25 11.86 4.75
N GLY A 131 34.44 11.34 5.68
CA GLY A 131 32.97 11.36 5.56
C GLY A 131 32.37 12.77 5.60
N GLN A 132 33.09 13.72 6.21
CA GLN A 132 32.74 15.16 6.19
C GLN A 132 32.93 15.82 4.80
N ALA A 133 33.49 15.12 3.82
CA ALA A 133 33.56 15.58 2.43
C ALA A 133 32.32 15.16 1.62
N ASP A 134 31.81 13.93 1.80
CA ASP A 134 30.67 13.41 1.03
C ASP A 134 29.31 13.82 1.61
N ALA A 135 29.16 13.86 2.93
CA ALA A 135 27.90 14.24 3.59
C ALA A 135 27.72 15.77 3.77
N ARG A 136 28.49 16.56 3.01
CA ARG A 136 28.69 17.99 3.25
C ARG A 136 27.45 18.85 2.98
N GLU A 137 26.54 18.35 2.17
CA GLU A 137 25.31 19.02 1.75
C GLU A 137 24.16 17.99 1.73
N SER A 138 23.08 18.23 2.49
CA SER A 138 21.80 17.58 2.17
C SER A 138 21.37 18.08 0.79
N ARG A 139 21.08 17.15 -0.13
CA ARG A 139 20.62 17.47 -1.50
C ARG A 139 19.13 17.86 -1.55
N ALA A 140 18.44 17.86 -0.42
CA ALA A 140 17.11 18.42 -0.30
C ALA A 140 17.13 19.92 -0.67
N VAL A 141 16.18 20.33 -1.50
CA VAL A 141 16.01 21.72 -1.95
C VAL A 141 14.94 22.36 -1.06
N PRO A 142 15.13 23.57 -0.52
CA PRO A 142 14.20 24.15 0.46
C PRO A 142 12.82 24.43 -0.15
N ILE A 143 11.78 24.00 0.57
CA ILE A 143 10.38 24.25 0.24
C ILE A 143 9.86 25.26 1.27
N LEU A 144 10.04 26.54 0.95
CA LEU A 144 9.71 27.68 1.82
C LEU A 144 8.24 28.09 1.71
N GLY A 145 7.65 28.55 2.80
CA GLY A 145 6.23 28.83 2.95
C GLY A 145 5.38 27.66 3.47
N ARG A 146 4.10 27.94 3.68
CA ARG A 146 3.08 27.08 4.30
C ARG A 146 1.71 27.27 3.64
N ALA A 147 0.82 26.28 3.70
CA ALA A 147 -0.52 26.34 3.10
C ALA A 147 -1.33 27.56 3.58
N SER A 148 -2.07 28.21 2.68
CA SER A 148 -2.98 29.31 3.00
C SER A 148 -4.36 29.10 2.37
N VAL A 149 -5.42 29.71 2.93
CA VAL A 149 -6.78 29.62 2.37
C VAL A 149 -6.83 30.23 0.96
N GLN A 150 -6.17 31.37 0.77
CA GLN A 150 -6.10 32.09 -0.49
C GLN A 150 -5.30 31.33 -1.54
N GLY A 151 -4.12 30.82 -1.18
CA GLY A 151 -3.25 30.04 -2.05
C GLY A 151 -3.90 28.73 -2.47
N THR A 152 -4.36 27.92 -1.50
CA THR A 152 -5.02 26.63 -1.80
C THR A 152 -6.25 26.81 -2.68
N LYS A 153 -7.06 27.86 -2.45
CA LYS A 153 -8.16 28.23 -3.36
C LYS A 153 -7.66 28.58 -4.75
N TYR A 154 -6.63 29.42 -4.87
CA TYR A 154 -6.07 29.88 -6.14
C TYR A 154 -5.51 28.74 -7.01
N THR A 155 -4.81 27.77 -6.41
CA THR A 155 -4.31 26.58 -7.12
C THR A 155 -5.45 25.77 -7.74
N LEU A 156 -6.57 25.60 -7.02
CA LEU A 156 -7.71 24.83 -7.52
C LEU A 156 -8.62 25.64 -8.46
N ASP A 157 -8.76 26.95 -8.27
CA ASP A 157 -9.40 27.87 -9.24
C ASP A 157 -8.67 27.89 -10.60
N ARG A 158 -7.41 27.45 -10.65
CA ARG A 158 -6.61 27.30 -11.89
C ARG A 158 -6.50 25.84 -12.38
N SER A 159 -7.10 24.88 -11.68
CA SER A 159 -7.02 23.46 -12.06
C SER A 159 -8.02 23.12 -13.17
N THR A 160 -7.57 22.39 -14.19
CA THR A 160 -8.45 21.83 -15.23
C THR A 160 -9.09 20.48 -14.82
N VAL A 161 -8.95 20.08 -13.55
CA VAL A 161 -9.31 18.76 -13.02
C VAL A 161 -10.07 18.82 -11.68
N PHE A 162 -9.88 19.89 -10.90
CA PHE A 162 -10.39 20.04 -9.52
C PHE A 162 -11.02 21.42 -9.25
N GLU A 163 -11.42 22.19 -10.28
CA GLU A 163 -12.09 23.49 -10.10
C GLU A 163 -13.44 23.32 -9.38
N HIS A 164 -14.15 22.23 -9.68
CA HIS A 164 -15.42 21.88 -9.03
C HIS A 164 -15.26 20.62 -8.15
N TRP A 165 -14.35 19.71 -8.47
CA TRP A 165 -14.04 18.52 -7.68
C TRP A 165 -13.06 18.78 -6.53
N ARG A 166 -13.50 19.61 -5.58
CA ARG A 166 -12.72 19.99 -4.39
C ARG A 166 -13.55 20.05 -3.12
N PHE A 167 -12.89 19.74 -2.01
CA PHE A 167 -13.40 19.97 -0.66
C PHE A 167 -13.00 21.36 -0.15
N ARG A 168 -13.77 21.93 0.78
CA ARG A 168 -13.34 23.06 1.60
C ARG A 168 -13.37 22.62 3.07
N CYS A 169 -12.23 22.72 3.74
CA CYS A 169 -12.12 22.39 5.15
C CYS A 169 -13.01 23.28 6.01
N PRO A 170 -13.59 22.76 7.11
CA PRO A 170 -14.24 23.58 8.12
C PRO A 170 -13.31 24.67 8.67
N GLU A 171 -13.90 25.76 9.16
CA GLU A 171 -13.15 26.77 9.92
C GLU A 171 -12.62 26.16 11.23
N PRO A 172 -11.42 26.53 11.72
CA PRO A 172 -10.54 27.60 11.24
C PRO A 172 -9.55 27.19 10.12
N VAL A 173 -9.65 25.96 9.59
CA VAL A 173 -8.71 25.49 8.55
C VAL A 173 -8.99 26.19 7.22
N GLY A 174 -10.24 26.19 6.76
CA GLY A 174 -10.73 26.95 5.61
C GLY A 174 -10.15 26.59 4.22
N TRP A 175 -9.08 25.80 4.15
CA TRP A 175 -8.37 25.45 2.92
C TRP A 175 -9.26 24.77 1.88
N HIS A 176 -8.94 24.99 0.60
CA HIS A 176 -9.56 24.28 -0.52
C HIS A 176 -8.65 23.12 -0.96
N LEU A 177 -9.14 21.89 -0.88
CA LEU A 177 -8.37 20.66 -1.13
C LEU A 177 -8.89 19.92 -2.37
N SER A 178 -8.01 19.43 -3.25
CA SER A 178 -8.41 18.56 -4.36
C SER A 178 -9.03 17.27 -3.80
N MET A 179 -10.17 16.82 -4.34
CA MET A 179 -10.86 15.62 -3.82
C MET A 179 -10.00 14.36 -3.86
N LEU A 180 -9.02 14.31 -4.76
CA LEU A 180 -7.94 13.33 -4.75
C LEU A 180 -6.65 14.00 -4.25
N GLY A 181 -5.97 13.35 -3.33
CA GLY A 181 -4.60 13.67 -2.90
C GLY A 181 -3.62 12.54 -3.22
N SER A 182 -2.33 12.79 -3.07
CA SER A 182 -1.27 11.80 -3.35
C SER A 182 -0.63 11.24 -2.09
N THR A 183 -0.31 9.94 -2.03
CA THR A 183 0.51 9.34 -0.97
C THR A 183 1.79 8.69 -1.50
N THR A 184 2.91 8.99 -0.86
CA THR A 184 4.24 8.53 -1.30
C THR A 184 4.60 7.10 -0.89
N CYS A 185 3.74 6.41 -0.13
CA CYS A 185 4.05 5.11 0.48
C CYS A 185 4.37 3.95 -0.51
N LYS A 186 4.08 4.11 -1.80
CA LYS A 186 4.43 3.14 -2.87
C LYS A 186 5.59 3.60 -3.77
N MET A 187 6.06 4.84 -3.62
CA MET A 187 7.09 5.45 -4.48
C MET A 187 8.51 4.89 -4.25
N VAL A 188 8.70 4.05 -3.22
CA VAL A 188 9.97 3.35 -2.96
C VAL A 188 10.29 2.29 -4.04
N HIS A 189 9.29 1.84 -4.80
CA HIS A 189 9.46 0.79 -5.81
C HIS A 189 10.09 1.28 -7.12
N ASP A 190 9.69 2.46 -7.60
CA ASP A 190 10.41 3.23 -8.63
C ASP A 190 10.33 4.72 -8.27
N VAL A 191 11.48 5.30 -7.92
CA VAL A 191 11.57 6.69 -7.44
C VAL A 191 11.55 7.69 -8.60
N ASN A 192 11.94 7.28 -9.81
CA ASN A 192 12.02 8.17 -10.96
C ASN A 192 10.63 8.36 -11.58
N GLU A 193 9.93 7.26 -11.88
CA GLU A 193 8.55 7.29 -12.40
C GLU A 193 7.60 7.96 -11.38
N ALA A 194 7.84 7.74 -10.08
CA ALA A 194 7.11 8.43 -9.01
C ALA A 194 7.32 9.95 -9.00
N VAL A 195 8.54 10.45 -9.23
CA VAL A 195 8.82 11.89 -9.28
C VAL A 195 8.19 12.54 -10.51
N GLU A 196 8.30 11.92 -11.68
CA GLU A 196 7.62 12.40 -12.90
C GLU A 196 6.09 12.43 -12.70
N SER A 197 5.53 11.39 -12.08
CA SER A 197 4.11 11.33 -11.74
C SER A 197 3.70 12.40 -10.74
N LEU A 198 4.52 12.68 -9.73
CA LEU A 198 4.29 13.72 -8.72
C LEU A 198 4.28 15.12 -9.34
N GLN A 199 5.21 15.39 -10.25
CA GLN A 199 5.26 16.66 -11.00
C GLN A 199 3.99 16.85 -11.84
N LEU A 200 3.55 15.82 -12.59
CA LEU A 200 2.30 15.85 -13.35
C LEU A 200 1.08 16.17 -12.46
N GLN A 201 0.99 15.58 -11.26
CA GLN A 201 -0.10 15.82 -10.32
C GLN A 201 -0.17 17.30 -9.88
N ILE A 202 0.98 17.89 -9.53
CA ILE A 202 1.09 19.31 -9.16
C ILE A 202 0.64 20.22 -10.31
N ILE A 203 1.13 19.95 -11.53
CA ILE A 203 0.81 20.73 -12.75
C ILE A 203 -0.71 20.69 -13.06
N LYS A 204 -1.37 19.57 -12.77
CA LYS A 204 -2.82 19.39 -12.94
C LYS A 204 -3.65 19.96 -11.79
N GLY A 205 -3.00 20.50 -10.74
CA GLY A 205 -3.66 21.12 -9.60
C GLY A 205 -4.11 20.14 -8.51
N CYS A 206 -3.59 18.92 -8.45
CA CYS A 206 -3.64 18.16 -7.20
C CYS A 206 -2.83 18.94 -6.16
N ASN A 207 -3.43 19.27 -5.01
CA ASN A 207 -2.78 20.16 -4.03
C ASN A 207 -2.56 19.56 -2.63
N VAL A 208 -2.96 18.31 -2.39
CA VAL A 208 -2.71 17.60 -1.12
C VAL A 208 -1.72 16.45 -1.33
N PHE A 209 -0.61 16.49 -0.59
CA PHE A 209 0.49 15.52 -0.73
C PHE A 209 0.88 14.96 0.64
N GLU A 210 0.82 13.63 0.78
CA GLU A 210 1.18 12.90 1.99
C GLU A 210 2.55 12.25 1.88
N ILE A 211 3.47 12.68 2.73
CA ILE A 211 4.76 12.04 2.96
C ILE A 211 4.61 10.93 4.00
N ASP A 212 4.85 9.66 3.58
CA ASP A 212 4.96 8.54 4.53
C ASP A 212 6.26 8.66 5.34
N GLY A 213 6.13 8.90 6.64
CA GLY A 213 7.26 9.07 7.56
C GLY A 213 8.11 7.80 7.77
N ALA A 214 7.60 6.61 7.44
CA ALA A 214 8.39 5.38 7.46
C ALA A 214 9.32 5.23 6.24
N ALA A 215 9.10 6.02 5.17
CA ALA A 215 9.79 5.93 3.89
C ALA A 215 10.88 7.02 3.70
N SER A 216 11.66 7.29 4.76
CA SER A 216 12.65 8.40 4.78
C SER A 216 13.65 8.43 3.60
N GLU A 217 13.98 7.27 3.03
CA GLU A 217 14.87 7.10 1.87
C GLU A 217 14.42 7.78 0.58
N ILE A 218 13.12 8.09 0.41
CA ILE A 218 12.60 8.78 -0.80
C ILE A 218 12.29 10.27 -0.57
N HIS A 219 12.35 10.75 0.67
CA HIS A 219 11.94 12.12 1.05
C HIS A 219 12.70 13.21 0.26
N GLN A 220 14.00 13.04 0.03
CA GLN A 220 14.81 14.01 -0.74
C GLN A 220 14.38 14.09 -2.21
N SER A 221 14.05 12.95 -2.84
CA SER A 221 13.59 12.89 -4.23
C SER A 221 12.18 13.49 -4.37
N ILE A 222 11.28 13.21 -3.43
CA ILE A 222 9.94 13.81 -3.36
C ILE A 222 10.05 15.33 -3.24
N ALA A 223 10.81 15.82 -2.25
CA ALA A 223 10.94 17.25 -2.01
C ALA A 223 11.56 17.99 -3.20
N ARG A 224 12.59 17.40 -3.83
CA ARG A 224 13.15 17.92 -5.08
C ARG A 224 12.11 17.93 -6.22
N GLY A 225 11.35 16.86 -6.39
CA GLY A 225 10.30 16.77 -7.40
C GLY A 225 9.23 17.85 -7.24
N ILE A 226 8.77 18.09 -6.01
CA ILE A 226 7.85 19.19 -5.67
C ILE A 226 8.48 20.54 -6.00
N TYR A 227 9.70 20.81 -5.52
CA TYR A 227 10.39 22.08 -5.77
C TYR A 227 10.54 22.36 -7.28
N GLU A 228 10.95 21.37 -8.07
CA GLU A 228 11.12 21.51 -9.52
C GLU A 228 9.78 21.79 -10.22
N ALA A 229 8.67 21.18 -9.81
CA ALA A 229 7.34 21.52 -10.32
C ALA A 229 6.89 22.93 -9.93
N LEU A 230 7.11 23.34 -8.67
CA LEU A 230 6.73 24.68 -8.20
C LEU A 230 7.49 25.78 -8.98
N GLN A 231 8.79 25.60 -9.18
CA GLN A 231 9.61 26.55 -9.96
C GLN A 231 9.24 26.54 -11.45
N ALA A 232 9.08 25.36 -12.08
CA ALA A 232 8.87 25.27 -13.53
C ALA A 232 7.49 25.79 -14.00
N PHE A 233 6.53 25.95 -13.10
CA PHE A 233 5.15 26.37 -13.40
C PHE A 233 4.72 27.64 -12.65
N GLU A 234 5.67 28.35 -12.01
CA GLU A 234 5.44 29.60 -11.26
C GLU A 234 4.34 29.45 -10.17
N LEU A 235 4.38 28.33 -9.44
CA LEU A 235 3.39 27.98 -8.42
C LEU A 235 3.93 28.27 -7.01
N ASP A 236 3.12 28.97 -6.21
CA ASP A 236 3.44 29.26 -4.80
C ASP A 236 3.16 28.05 -3.89
N ARG A 237 4.07 27.79 -2.94
CA ARG A 237 3.95 26.78 -1.88
C ARG A 237 2.71 26.98 -1.02
N SER A 238 2.19 28.20 -0.85
CA SER A 238 0.94 28.42 -0.10
C SER A 238 -0.30 27.83 -0.80
N GLY A 239 -0.15 27.44 -2.07
CA GLY A 239 -1.11 26.67 -2.85
C GLY A 239 -1.33 25.21 -2.45
N PHE A 240 -0.45 24.66 -1.61
CA PHE A 240 -0.29 23.21 -1.40
C PHE A 240 -0.32 22.82 0.07
N VAL A 241 -0.81 21.62 0.38
CA VAL A 241 -0.92 21.06 1.74
C VAL A 241 -0.03 19.83 1.86
N MET A 242 1.01 19.95 2.68
CA MET A 242 1.96 18.89 3.00
C MET A 242 1.51 18.13 4.26
N VAL A 243 0.88 16.99 4.04
CA VAL A 243 0.49 16.03 5.08
C VAL A 243 1.69 15.12 5.38
N THR A 244 1.91 14.78 6.65
CA THR A 244 3.01 13.90 7.07
C THR A 244 2.51 12.90 8.10
N ARG A 245 2.70 11.59 7.84
CA ARG A 245 2.35 10.52 8.79
C ARG A 245 3.54 10.20 9.70
N CYS A 246 3.31 10.13 11.00
CA CYS A 246 4.33 9.90 12.02
C CYS A 246 3.85 8.91 13.07
N GLY A 247 4.71 7.99 13.51
CA GLY A 247 4.42 7.11 14.65
C GLY A 247 4.81 5.65 14.43
N LEU A 248 4.81 5.15 13.19
CA LEU A 248 5.26 3.78 12.90
C LEU A 248 6.71 3.69 12.44
N VAL A 249 7.46 2.82 13.10
CA VAL A 249 8.80 2.35 12.73
C VAL A 249 8.63 0.97 12.08
N ARG A 250 9.04 0.81 10.82
CA ARG A 250 8.87 -0.42 10.04
C ARG A 250 10.24 -1.02 9.70
N GLN A 251 10.47 -2.27 10.11
CA GLN A 251 11.64 -3.05 9.68
C GLN A 251 11.50 -3.35 8.17
N PRO A 252 12.50 -3.01 7.31
CA PRO A 252 12.45 -3.33 5.90
C PRO A 252 12.30 -4.84 5.66
N ARG A 253 11.41 -5.22 4.74
CA ARG A 253 11.15 -6.62 4.37
C ARG A 253 12.45 -7.29 3.93
N PHE A 254 12.73 -8.47 4.49
CA PHE A 254 13.91 -9.29 4.19
C PHE A 254 15.28 -8.64 4.51
N GLN A 255 15.32 -7.61 5.36
CA GLN A 255 16.57 -6.99 5.86
C GLN A 255 17.55 -8.02 6.47
N ASP A 256 17.01 -9.12 6.98
CA ASP A 256 17.74 -10.24 7.57
C ASP A 256 18.93 -10.72 6.73
N GLU A 257 18.84 -10.56 5.39
CA GLU A 257 19.73 -11.19 4.42
C GLU A 257 20.28 -10.21 3.35
N ILE A 258 19.94 -8.93 3.48
CA ILE A 258 20.80 -7.84 2.99
C ILE A 258 21.97 -7.67 3.96
N THR A 259 21.72 -7.83 5.27
CA THR A 259 22.73 -7.71 6.34
C THR A 259 23.57 -8.99 6.56
N ARG A 260 23.42 -10.02 5.72
CA ARG A 260 24.36 -11.16 5.60
C ARG A 260 25.63 -10.83 4.76
N VAL A 261 25.87 -9.55 4.45
CA VAL A 261 27.24 -9.06 4.20
C VAL A 261 28.04 -9.21 5.50
N GLU A 262 29.31 -9.62 5.41
CA GLU A 262 30.14 -10.06 6.56
C GLU A 262 30.61 -8.90 7.46
N ALA A 263 29.66 -8.17 8.03
CA ALA A 263 29.86 -7.26 9.14
C ALA A 263 30.22 -8.06 10.40
N SER A 264 31.51 -8.34 10.54
CA SER A 264 32.16 -8.80 11.77
C SER A 264 31.58 -8.12 13.03
N ASN A 265 31.51 -8.86 14.15
CA ASN A 265 31.00 -8.51 15.49
C ASN A 265 29.54 -8.89 15.86
N THR A 266 29.04 -10.07 15.48
CA THR A 266 27.72 -10.57 15.92
C THR A 266 27.57 -10.76 17.45
N ALA A 267 28.67 -11.00 18.18
CA ALA A 267 28.62 -11.16 19.65
C ALA A 267 28.50 -9.82 20.41
N ALA A 268 29.12 -8.73 19.91
CA ALA A 268 29.26 -7.48 20.66
C ALA A 268 28.03 -6.55 20.55
N VAL A 269 27.07 -6.84 19.67
CA VAL A 269 25.94 -5.94 19.36
C VAL A 269 24.82 -5.99 20.41
N ARG A 270 24.55 -7.15 21.03
CA ARG A 270 23.48 -7.27 22.05
C ARG A 270 23.69 -6.32 23.25
N ASN A 271 24.94 -6.12 23.67
CA ASN A 271 25.29 -5.17 24.74
C ASN A 271 25.47 -3.72 24.25
N ARG A 272 25.17 -3.44 22.96
CA ARG A 272 25.27 -2.10 22.34
C ARG A 272 23.92 -1.51 21.92
N ILE A 273 22.80 -2.19 22.14
CA ILE A 273 21.45 -1.71 21.75
C ILE A 273 21.15 -0.34 22.37
N VAL A 274 21.47 -0.13 23.65
CA VAL A 274 21.29 1.18 24.32
C VAL A 274 22.23 2.24 23.72
N PRO A 275 23.56 2.04 23.59
CA PRO A 275 24.43 2.93 22.81
C PRO A 275 24.00 3.20 21.36
N ILE A 276 23.27 2.30 20.70
CA ILE A 276 22.71 2.50 19.36
C ILE A 276 21.46 3.37 19.41
N PHE A 277 20.63 3.28 20.46
CA PHE A 277 19.48 4.16 20.67
C PHE A 277 19.87 5.57 21.15
N GLU A 278 20.84 5.67 22.07
CA GLU A 278 21.43 6.96 22.45
C GLU A 278 22.11 7.63 21.25
N ARG A 279 22.75 6.84 20.37
CA ARG A 279 23.14 7.34 19.04
C ARG A 279 21.93 7.73 18.23
N TYR A 280 20.87 6.92 18.10
CA TYR A 280 19.67 7.27 17.31
C TYR A 280 19.10 8.63 17.73
N LYS A 281 18.93 8.87 19.05
CA LYS A 281 18.59 10.19 19.63
C LYS A 281 19.61 11.29 19.26
N ALA A 282 20.91 11.04 19.44
CA ALA A 282 21.96 12.04 19.22
C ALA A 282 22.45 12.19 17.76
N SER A 283 21.90 11.40 16.81
CA SER A 283 22.45 11.26 15.46
C SER A 283 21.58 11.80 14.34
N SER A 284 20.26 11.91 14.57
CA SER A 284 19.31 12.25 13.51
C SER A 284 19.35 11.31 12.29
N LEU A 285 19.80 10.05 12.46
CA LEU A 285 20.10 9.16 11.34
C LEU A 285 18.91 8.96 10.38
N PRO A 286 19.12 9.03 9.06
CA PRO A 286 18.05 8.97 8.07
C PRO A 286 17.54 7.53 7.82
N SER A 287 16.92 6.94 8.84
CA SER A 287 16.08 5.74 8.69
C SER A 287 15.13 5.50 9.87
N THR A 288 13.86 5.88 9.70
CA THR A 288 12.72 5.15 10.31
C THR A 288 12.65 3.69 9.82
N SER A 289 13.38 3.39 8.75
CA SER A 289 13.72 2.09 8.14
C SER A 289 15.03 1.45 8.69
N LEU A 290 15.43 1.75 9.93
CA LEU A 290 16.43 1.04 10.77
C LEU A 290 17.65 0.40 10.05
N LYS A 291 18.50 1.18 9.38
CA LYS A 291 19.47 0.65 8.38
C LYS A 291 20.62 -0.25 8.90
N SER A 292 20.81 -0.46 10.21
CA SER A 292 21.85 -1.37 10.72
C SER A 292 21.52 -2.06 12.06
N GLY A 293 21.66 -3.40 12.09
CA GLY A 293 21.73 -4.25 13.29
C GLY A 293 20.46 -4.37 14.17
N PHE A 294 19.58 -3.38 14.15
CA PHE A 294 18.36 -3.32 14.95
C PHE A 294 17.20 -3.97 14.18
N ARG A 295 16.53 -4.97 14.77
CA ARG A 295 15.44 -5.72 14.16
C ARG A 295 14.27 -5.82 15.14
N ILE A 296 13.12 -5.22 14.81
CA ILE A 296 11.88 -5.28 15.60
C ILE A 296 11.42 -6.75 15.78
N SER A 297 11.76 -7.62 14.83
CA SER A 297 11.51 -9.06 14.89
C SER A 297 12.42 -9.87 15.82
N GLU A 298 13.47 -9.28 16.40
CA GLU A 298 14.39 -9.93 17.35
C GLU A 298 14.33 -9.35 18.76
N LEU A 299 13.70 -8.20 18.96
CA LEU A 299 13.48 -7.58 20.27
C LEU A 299 12.24 -8.18 20.94
N ASP A 300 12.28 -8.37 22.26
CA ASP A 300 11.08 -8.61 23.08
C ASP A 300 10.38 -7.30 23.46
N ASP A 301 9.17 -7.39 24.02
CA ASP A 301 8.35 -6.20 24.30
C ASP A 301 8.87 -5.38 25.49
N SER A 302 9.65 -5.97 26.40
CA SER A 302 10.37 -5.23 27.44
C SER A 302 11.56 -4.45 26.87
N GLN A 303 12.19 -4.98 25.81
CA GLN A 303 13.24 -4.28 25.08
C GLN A 303 12.67 -3.14 24.24
N LEU A 304 11.50 -3.32 23.59
CA LEU A 304 10.79 -2.22 22.92
C LEU A 304 10.35 -1.14 23.91
N ALA A 305 9.78 -1.51 25.06
CA ALA A 305 9.32 -0.55 26.07
C ALA A 305 10.47 0.35 26.60
N ARG A 306 11.68 -0.20 26.77
CA ARG A 306 12.90 0.57 27.14
C ARG A 306 13.33 1.61 26.11
N LEU A 307 12.78 1.55 24.89
CA LEU A 307 13.04 2.45 23.77
C LEU A 307 11.85 3.38 23.49
N ASN A 308 10.85 3.41 24.40
CA ASN A 308 9.55 4.06 24.21
C ASN A 308 8.82 3.58 22.94
N LEU A 309 9.02 2.31 22.56
CA LEU A 309 8.34 1.63 21.45
C LEU A 309 7.30 0.64 21.99
N ARG A 310 6.17 0.54 21.30
CA ARG A 310 5.12 -0.49 21.52
C ARG A 310 4.99 -1.36 20.28
N ARG A 311 4.73 -2.66 20.40
CA ARG A 311 4.61 -3.54 19.22
C ARG A 311 3.29 -3.31 18.48
N VAL A 312 3.36 -3.33 17.15
CA VAL A 312 2.18 -3.44 16.27
C VAL A 312 2.12 -4.83 15.62
N ASP A 313 3.24 -5.29 15.06
CA ASP A 313 3.38 -6.64 14.50
C ASP A 313 4.82 -7.18 14.66
N ARG A 314 5.17 -8.28 14.00
CA ARG A 314 6.52 -8.89 14.05
C ARG A 314 7.61 -7.94 13.54
N THR A 315 7.28 -7.01 12.65
CA THR A 315 8.17 -6.11 11.91
C THR A 315 7.87 -4.63 12.13
N THR A 316 6.73 -4.27 12.72
CA THR A 316 6.32 -2.88 12.97
C THR A 316 6.19 -2.58 14.46
N ALA A 317 6.67 -1.42 14.88
CA ALA A 317 6.49 -0.87 16.22
C ALA A 317 6.01 0.59 16.15
N ALA A 318 5.26 1.03 17.15
CA ALA A 318 4.80 2.40 17.32
C ALA A 318 5.70 3.18 18.30
N GLY A 319 6.28 4.28 17.84
CA GLY A 319 7.03 5.27 18.63
C GLY A 319 6.17 6.51 18.86
N LEU A 320 5.28 6.44 19.84
CA LEU A 320 4.43 7.55 20.27
C LEU A 320 4.90 8.08 21.63
N SER A 321 5.89 8.96 21.59
CA SER A 321 6.29 9.82 22.70
C SER A 321 6.88 11.14 22.17
N PRO A 322 6.98 12.21 22.97
CA PRO A 322 7.62 13.46 22.56
C PRO A 322 9.05 13.28 22.02
N ASP A 323 9.84 12.37 22.59
CA ASP A 323 11.18 12.01 22.10
C ASP A 323 11.15 11.49 20.65
N TRP A 324 10.18 10.64 20.31
CA TRP A 324 10.04 10.08 18.97
C TRP A 324 9.54 11.11 17.96
N LEU A 325 8.65 12.02 18.39
CA LEU A 325 8.22 13.15 17.56
C LEU A 325 9.37 14.14 17.30
N ASP A 326 10.22 14.42 18.29
CA ASP A 326 11.40 15.29 18.16
C ASP A 326 12.43 14.73 17.16
N ALA A 327 12.75 13.43 17.29
CA ALA A 327 13.60 12.73 16.33
C ALA A 327 12.97 12.69 14.92
N PHE A 328 11.65 12.59 14.84
CA PHE A 328 10.92 12.59 13.57
C PHE A 328 10.97 13.95 12.86
N PHE A 329 10.67 15.05 13.54
CA PHE A 329 10.81 16.39 12.97
C PHE A 329 12.24 16.67 12.51
N THR A 330 13.24 16.19 13.26
CA THR A 330 14.66 16.27 12.87
C THR A 330 14.96 15.53 11.56
N ASN A 331 14.38 14.34 11.35
CA ASN A 331 14.54 13.57 10.12
C ASN A 331 13.82 14.23 8.92
N VAL A 332 12.59 14.72 9.10
CA VAL A 332 11.81 15.38 8.05
C VAL A 332 12.47 16.69 7.62
N ALA A 333 12.94 17.53 8.56
CA ALA A 333 13.65 18.77 8.24
C ALA A 333 14.89 18.51 7.37
N TYR A 334 15.73 17.55 7.77
CA TYR A 334 16.96 17.22 7.05
C TYR A 334 16.73 16.70 5.62
N ASN A 335 15.69 15.87 5.42
CA ASN A 335 15.42 15.19 4.15
C ASN A 335 14.43 15.92 3.23
N THR A 336 13.60 16.84 3.73
CA THR A 336 12.63 17.59 2.90
C THR A 336 12.93 19.07 2.79
N ARG A 337 13.60 19.66 3.80
CA ARG A 337 13.77 21.11 3.97
C ARG A 337 12.48 21.94 3.78
N LEU A 338 11.32 21.38 4.15
CA LEU A 338 10.10 22.15 4.39
C LEU A 338 10.35 23.26 5.42
N GLU A 339 9.76 24.44 5.26
CA GLU A 339 9.71 25.46 6.31
C GLU A 339 8.68 25.11 7.39
N CYS A 340 7.53 24.56 6.98
CA CYS A 340 6.42 24.17 7.84
C CYS A 340 5.77 22.88 7.32
N ILE A 341 5.34 22.01 8.24
CA ILE A 341 4.43 20.89 7.95
C ILE A 341 2.99 21.41 8.09
N ASP A 342 2.12 21.15 7.11
CA ASP A 342 0.74 21.66 7.17
C ASP A 342 -0.15 20.76 8.03
N VAL A 343 0.01 19.44 7.93
CA VAL A 343 -0.73 18.47 8.77
C VAL A 343 0.19 17.35 9.24
N LEU A 344 0.26 17.10 10.55
CA LEU A 344 0.88 15.89 11.12
C LEU A 344 -0.18 14.90 11.58
N LEU A 345 -0.07 13.64 11.17
CA LEU A 345 -0.98 12.56 11.54
C LEU A 345 -0.27 11.52 12.40
N LEU A 346 -0.75 11.31 13.63
CA LEU A 346 -0.23 10.31 14.56
C LEU A 346 -0.76 8.90 14.20
N GLU A 347 0.12 8.03 13.71
CA GLU A 347 -0.10 6.61 13.48
C GLU A 347 0.18 5.76 14.73
N GLY A 348 -0.42 4.57 14.81
CA GLY A 348 -0.13 3.61 15.89
C GLY A 348 -0.83 3.92 17.22
N MET A 349 -1.73 4.92 17.25
CA MET A 349 -2.53 5.33 18.42
C MET A 349 -3.20 4.16 19.15
N HIS A 350 -3.64 3.14 18.42
CA HIS A 350 -4.26 1.94 18.97
C HIS A 350 -3.36 1.19 19.97
N THR A 351 -2.02 1.29 19.85
CA THR A 351 -1.07 0.67 20.78
C THR A 351 -1.04 1.32 22.17
N LEU A 352 -1.56 2.55 22.32
CA LEU A 352 -1.64 3.22 23.63
C LEU A 352 -2.72 2.57 24.51
N PHE A 353 -3.75 1.97 23.90
CA PHE A 353 -4.86 1.27 24.56
C PHE A 353 -4.47 -0.18 24.90
N ASP A 354 -3.33 -0.33 25.59
CA ASP A 354 -2.66 -1.59 25.93
C ASP A 354 -3.26 -2.32 27.16
N GLY A 355 -4.39 -1.85 27.69
CA GLY A 355 -5.07 -2.41 28.86
C GLY A 355 -4.60 -1.85 30.21
N ARG A 356 -3.69 -0.86 30.22
CA ARG A 356 -3.46 0.00 31.40
C ARG A 356 -4.73 0.79 31.78
N PRO A 357 -4.81 1.32 33.02
CA PRO A 357 -5.86 2.25 33.42
C PRO A 357 -5.96 3.45 32.48
N ASP A 358 -7.19 3.89 32.19
CA ASP A 358 -7.46 4.94 31.20
C ASP A 358 -6.76 6.27 31.51
N GLU A 359 -6.55 6.59 32.79
CA GLU A 359 -5.81 7.78 33.24
C GLU A 359 -4.37 7.81 32.68
N HIS A 360 -3.66 6.68 32.68
CA HIS A 360 -2.31 6.58 32.11
C HIS A 360 -2.29 6.68 30.59
N VAL A 361 -3.37 6.26 29.92
CA VAL A 361 -3.51 6.36 28.46
C VAL A 361 -3.86 7.81 28.07
N ASP A 362 -4.70 8.48 28.86
CA ASP A 362 -5.02 9.89 28.72
C ASP A 362 -3.80 10.78 28.94
N ASP A 363 -2.98 10.51 29.95
CA ASP A 363 -1.74 11.27 30.20
C ASP A 363 -0.68 11.05 29.11
N ASP A 364 -0.56 9.84 28.55
CA ASP A 364 0.30 9.57 27.38
C ASP A 364 -0.16 10.41 26.16
N ILE A 365 -1.47 10.44 25.87
CA ILE A 365 -2.05 11.18 24.74
C ILE A 365 -1.97 12.69 24.98
N LEU A 366 -2.26 13.16 26.20
CA LEU A 366 -2.19 14.56 26.58
C LEU A 366 -0.77 15.12 26.44
N GLN A 367 0.25 14.34 26.82
CA GLN A 367 1.66 14.74 26.61
C GLN A 367 2.00 14.90 25.12
N LEU A 368 1.48 14.04 24.25
CA LEU A 368 1.66 14.16 22.80
C LEU A 368 0.98 15.42 22.26
N PHE A 369 -0.28 15.68 22.62
CA PHE A 369 -1.00 16.88 22.16
C PHE A 369 -0.40 18.17 22.73
N VAL A 370 -0.02 18.22 24.01
CA VAL A 370 0.67 19.36 24.62
C VAL A 370 2.04 19.62 23.97
N TYR A 371 2.72 18.58 23.47
CA TYR A 371 3.93 18.75 22.66
C TYR A 371 3.60 19.34 21.28
N LEU A 372 2.58 18.84 20.58
CA LEU A 372 2.19 19.33 19.25
C LEU A 372 1.68 20.78 19.28
N GLU A 373 0.91 21.20 20.29
CA GLU A 373 0.49 22.60 20.45
C GLU A 373 1.70 23.56 20.65
N ARG A 374 2.83 23.07 21.18
CA ARG A 374 4.08 23.86 21.24
C ARG A 374 4.73 23.98 19.86
N GLN A 375 4.70 22.92 19.06
CA GLN A 375 5.23 22.93 17.68
C GLN A 375 4.43 23.89 16.79
N VAL A 376 3.10 23.93 16.94
CA VAL A 376 2.27 24.92 16.25
C VAL A 376 2.61 26.35 16.68
N LYS A 377 2.74 26.61 17.98
CA LYS A 377 3.18 27.91 18.52
C LYS A 377 4.61 28.31 18.10
N GLN A 378 5.41 27.35 17.61
CA GLN A 378 6.75 27.57 17.05
C GLN A 378 6.76 27.68 15.51
N GLY A 379 5.61 27.55 14.83
CA GLY A 379 5.50 27.59 13.37
C GLY A 379 6.06 26.35 12.65
N VAL A 380 6.39 25.29 13.40
CA VAL A 380 6.86 24.00 12.85
C VAL A 380 5.73 23.25 12.13
N LEU A 381 4.50 23.47 12.60
CA LEU A 381 3.30 22.74 12.24
C LEU A 381 2.11 23.71 12.12
N GLN A 382 1.15 23.47 11.21
CA GLN A 382 -0.12 24.21 11.21
C GLN A 382 -1.22 23.46 11.97
N TYR A 383 -1.51 22.22 11.59
CA TYR A 383 -2.53 21.39 12.24
C TYR A 383 -2.05 19.96 12.52
N TYR A 384 -2.75 19.24 13.39
CA TYR A 384 -2.51 17.82 13.63
C TYR A 384 -3.79 16.98 13.64
N GLY A 385 -3.58 15.67 13.67
CA GLY A 385 -4.62 14.66 13.61
C GLY A 385 -4.10 13.27 13.96
N VAL A 386 -4.94 12.26 13.75
CA VAL A 386 -4.62 10.84 13.99
C VAL A 386 -4.91 10.00 12.75
N CYS A 387 -4.05 9.03 12.49
CA CYS A 387 -4.25 8.03 11.45
C CYS A 387 -4.35 6.63 12.09
N SER A 388 -5.50 5.96 11.92
CA SER A 388 -5.68 4.60 12.44
C SER A 388 -6.86 3.88 11.78
N PRO A 389 -6.72 2.60 11.40
CA PRO A 389 -7.87 1.78 10.96
C PRO A 389 -8.89 1.59 12.09
N HIS A 390 -8.48 1.71 13.36
CA HIS A 390 -9.35 1.54 14.52
C HIS A 390 -10.16 2.80 14.88
N LEU A 391 -10.21 3.83 14.03
CA LEU A 391 -11.18 4.93 14.19
C LEU A 391 -12.60 4.50 13.79
N ALA A 392 -12.72 3.53 12.87
CA ALA A 392 -13.99 2.95 12.45
C ALA A 392 -14.28 1.63 13.19
N PRO A 393 -15.53 1.12 13.15
CA PRO A 393 -15.80 -0.28 13.47
C PRO A 393 -15.00 -1.22 12.54
N PRO A 394 -14.56 -2.40 13.02
CA PRO A 394 -13.78 -3.34 12.22
C PRO A 394 -14.59 -3.95 11.07
N VAL A 395 -13.88 -4.48 10.07
CA VAL A 395 -14.48 -5.17 8.91
C VAL A 395 -15.05 -6.52 9.36
N PRO A 396 -16.36 -6.80 9.18
CA PRO A 396 -16.91 -8.12 9.44
C PRO A 396 -16.22 -9.19 8.58
N ARG A 397 -15.85 -10.32 9.20
CA ARG A 397 -15.19 -11.45 8.52
C ARG A 397 -15.88 -12.76 8.85
N ASN A 398 -16.50 -13.34 7.83
CA ASN A 398 -17.21 -14.61 7.90
C ASN A 398 -16.20 -15.74 7.64
N TYR A 399 -15.40 -16.08 8.65
CA TYR A 399 -14.51 -17.24 8.59
C TYR A 399 -15.35 -18.53 8.51
N PRO A 400 -15.04 -19.47 7.61
CA PRO A 400 -15.73 -20.76 7.54
C PRO A 400 -15.40 -21.63 8.74
N GLU A 401 -16.28 -22.58 9.08
CA GLU A 401 -15.96 -23.64 10.04
C GLU A 401 -14.81 -24.49 9.49
N MET A 402 -13.71 -24.59 10.25
CA MET A 402 -12.53 -25.34 9.86
C MET A 402 -12.66 -26.82 10.25
N PRO A 403 -12.35 -27.78 9.36
CA PRO A 403 -12.24 -29.18 9.72
C PRO A 403 -11.28 -29.42 10.91
N PRO A 404 -11.56 -30.37 11.82
CA PRO A 404 -10.72 -30.60 13.01
C PRO A 404 -9.26 -30.96 12.71
N ASP A 405 -9.01 -31.52 11.52
CA ASP A 405 -7.70 -31.91 10.99
C ASP A 405 -6.98 -30.80 10.20
N ALA A 406 -7.63 -29.67 9.93
CA ALA A 406 -7.08 -28.61 9.08
C ALA A 406 -5.83 -27.96 9.69
N VAL A 407 -4.72 -27.98 8.92
CA VAL A 407 -3.39 -27.50 9.35
C VAL A 407 -3.23 -26.03 9.01
N VAL A 408 -3.98 -25.18 9.72
CA VAL A 408 -3.86 -23.72 9.68
C VAL A 408 -3.28 -23.18 11.00
N PRO A 409 -2.43 -22.12 10.97
CA PRO A 409 -1.92 -21.49 12.19
C PRO A 409 -3.02 -20.95 13.08
N ASP A 410 -2.77 -20.94 14.39
CA ASP A 410 -3.81 -20.71 15.39
C ASP A 410 -4.46 -19.32 15.32
N LYS A 411 -3.79 -18.32 14.73
CA LYS A 411 -4.41 -17.01 14.43
C LYS A 411 -5.61 -17.06 13.46
N PHE A 412 -5.85 -18.19 12.80
CA PHE A 412 -7.02 -18.45 11.97
C PHE A 412 -8.02 -19.43 12.61
N ARG A 413 -7.59 -20.28 13.55
CA ARG A 413 -8.50 -21.12 14.37
C ARG A 413 -9.16 -20.32 15.49
N THR A 414 -8.37 -19.46 16.13
CA THR A 414 -8.75 -18.51 17.15
C THR A 414 -8.25 -17.13 16.71
N PRO A 415 -9.05 -16.38 15.93
CA PRO A 415 -8.71 -15.01 15.54
C PRO A 415 -8.35 -14.15 16.76
N PRO A 416 -7.27 -13.35 16.71
CA PRO A 416 -6.94 -12.45 17.81
C PRO A 416 -8.06 -11.43 18.00
N LYS A 417 -8.43 -11.15 19.26
CA LYS A 417 -9.43 -10.14 19.58
C LYS A 417 -8.99 -8.78 18.99
N GLU A 418 -9.85 -8.19 18.15
CA GLU A 418 -9.54 -6.91 17.52
C GLU A 418 -9.48 -5.77 18.56
N PRO A 419 -8.58 -4.78 18.39
CA PRO A 419 -8.55 -3.59 19.24
C PRO A 419 -9.89 -2.83 19.18
N ALA A 420 -10.31 -2.30 20.32
CA ALA A 420 -11.54 -1.51 20.41
C ALA A 420 -11.46 -0.25 19.55
N THR A 421 -12.60 0.16 18.97
CA THR A 421 -12.70 1.41 18.20
C THR A 421 -12.35 2.60 19.08
N ILE A 422 -11.41 3.42 18.62
CA ILE A 422 -10.89 4.60 19.32
C ILE A 422 -12.01 5.63 19.46
N ASN A 423 -12.26 6.07 20.70
CA ASN A 423 -13.28 7.06 21.00
C ASN A 423 -12.82 8.47 20.59
N LEU A 424 -13.43 9.04 19.54
CA LEU A 424 -13.03 10.34 19.00
C LEU A 424 -13.43 11.51 19.92
N TYR A 425 -14.51 11.40 20.70
CA TYR A 425 -14.86 12.40 21.72
C TYR A 425 -13.78 12.49 22.81
N ARG A 426 -13.22 11.35 23.22
CA ARG A 426 -12.10 11.29 24.18
C ARG A 426 -10.86 12.01 23.63
N LEU A 427 -10.55 11.81 22.34
CA LEU A 427 -9.44 12.54 21.69
C LEU A 427 -9.70 14.05 21.60
N MET A 428 -10.92 14.47 21.25
CA MET A 428 -11.29 15.90 21.24
C MET A 428 -11.11 16.54 22.62
N ALA A 429 -11.62 15.92 23.68
CA ALA A 429 -11.49 16.42 25.05
C ALA A 429 -10.02 16.49 25.52
N LEU A 430 -9.17 15.56 25.10
CA LEU A 430 -7.73 15.61 25.39
C LEU A 430 -7.01 16.71 24.59
N ALA A 431 -7.43 16.98 23.35
CA ALA A 431 -6.88 18.06 22.55
C ALA A 431 -7.32 19.45 23.07
N GLU A 432 -8.57 19.59 23.50
CA GLU A 432 -9.06 20.79 24.20
C GLU A 432 -8.32 21.00 25.53
N ARG A 433 -8.06 19.94 26.31
CA ARG A 433 -7.19 20.01 27.50
C ARG A 433 -5.75 20.44 27.19
N ALA A 434 -5.25 20.24 25.97
CA ALA A 434 -3.89 20.58 25.56
C ALA A 434 -3.76 22.01 24.98
N GLY A 435 -4.70 22.41 24.12
CA GLY A 435 -4.67 23.68 23.37
C GLY A 435 -5.70 24.72 23.80
N GLY A 436 -6.70 24.35 24.59
CA GLY A 436 -7.91 25.14 24.81
C GLY A 436 -8.91 24.98 23.67
N THR A 437 -9.90 25.87 23.58
CA THR A 437 -10.89 25.89 22.49
C THR A 437 -10.28 26.13 21.11
N ASP A 438 -9.08 26.72 21.06
CA ASP A 438 -8.28 27.00 19.86
C ASP A 438 -7.18 25.95 19.62
N HIS A 439 -7.39 24.71 20.09
CA HIS A 439 -6.52 23.57 19.82
C HIS A 439 -6.45 23.22 18.32
N HIS A 440 -5.33 22.69 17.85
CA HIS A 440 -5.04 22.48 16.41
C HIS A 440 -5.30 21.05 15.91
N PHE A 441 -5.98 20.22 16.69
CA PHE A 441 -6.48 18.92 16.25
C PHE A 441 -7.67 19.12 15.29
N ARG A 442 -7.44 18.91 13.99
CA ARG A 442 -8.44 19.20 12.93
C ARG A 442 -8.58 18.10 11.87
N PHE A 443 -7.74 17.07 11.91
CA PHE A 443 -7.71 16.02 10.88
C PHE A 443 -7.85 14.62 11.48
N VAL A 444 -8.48 13.71 10.73
CA VAL A 444 -8.40 12.27 10.97
C VAL A 444 -8.17 11.53 9.66
N GLN A 445 -7.51 10.37 9.74
CA GLN A 445 -7.23 9.54 8.57
C GLN A 445 -7.51 8.06 8.86
N TYR A 446 -8.18 7.40 7.92
CA TYR A 446 -8.58 6.00 8.03
C TYR A 446 -8.61 5.34 6.63
N PRO A 447 -8.43 4.02 6.52
CA PRO A 447 -8.57 3.36 5.23
C PRO A 447 -10.02 3.38 4.81
N PHE A 448 -10.30 3.69 3.54
CA PHE A 448 -11.65 3.66 3.01
C PHE A 448 -11.69 3.08 1.59
N ASN A 449 -12.46 2.01 1.40
CA ASN A 449 -12.67 1.33 0.12
C ASN A 449 -13.91 0.43 0.18
N LEU A 450 -14.24 -0.26 -0.91
CA LEU A 450 -15.38 -1.17 -1.04
C LEU A 450 -15.34 -2.40 -0.08
N THR A 451 -14.22 -2.66 0.61
CA THR A 451 -14.13 -3.63 1.73
C THR A 451 -14.19 -2.92 3.09
N GLN A 452 -13.57 -1.75 3.20
CA GLN A 452 -13.43 -0.94 4.41
C GLN A 452 -14.34 0.29 4.33
N HIS A 453 -15.65 0.07 4.37
CA HIS A 453 -16.69 1.10 4.23
C HIS A 453 -17.37 1.46 5.56
N GLN A 454 -16.98 0.83 6.67
CA GLN A 454 -17.63 0.92 7.99
C GLN A 454 -17.64 2.35 8.56
N ALA A 455 -16.66 3.18 8.18
CA ALA A 455 -16.63 4.60 8.53
C ALA A 455 -17.84 5.40 8.00
N MET A 456 -18.50 4.91 6.93
CA MET A 456 -19.70 5.49 6.33
C MET A 456 -20.97 4.69 6.66
N SER A 457 -20.88 3.36 6.74
CA SER A 457 -22.04 2.45 6.82
C SER A 457 -22.34 1.85 8.20
N SER A 458 -21.47 2.05 9.20
CA SER A 458 -21.61 1.40 10.51
C SER A 458 -21.59 2.43 11.64
N PRO A 459 -22.58 2.42 12.55
CA PRO A 459 -22.59 3.33 13.70
C PRO A 459 -21.44 3.00 14.64
N LEU A 460 -20.98 4.00 15.40
CA LEU A 460 -19.87 3.85 16.32
C LEU A 460 -20.32 3.08 17.59
N PRO A 461 -19.49 2.19 18.16
CA PRO A 461 -19.86 1.43 19.35
C PRO A 461 -20.02 2.29 20.62
N TYR A 462 -19.59 3.55 20.57
CA TYR A 462 -19.77 4.56 21.63
C TYR A 462 -20.77 5.66 21.24
N ASP A 463 -21.31 5.66 20.02
CA ASP A 463 -22.40 6.55 19.60
C ASP A 463 -23.21 5.93 18.46
N ALA A 464 -24.41 5.44 18.79
CA ALA A 464 -25.30 4.79 17.84
C ALA A 464 -25.91 5.75 16.79
N ASN A 465 -25.82 7.07 16.99
CA ASN A 465 -26.42 8.08 16.10
C ASN A 465 -25.48 8.47 14.96
N HIS A 466 -24.18 8.19 15.08
CA HIS A 466 -23.17 8.62 14.11
C HIS A 466 -22.31 7.45 13.62
N THR A 467 -22.08 7.41 12.31
CA THR A 467 -20.92 6.75 11.71
C THR A 467 -19.71 7.67 11.79
N LEU A 468 -18.48 7.15 11.65
CA LEU A 468 -17.25 7.96 11.78
C LEU A 468 -17.28 9.22 10.91
N LYS A 469 -17.67 9.09 9.64
CA LYS A 469 -17.80 10.22 8.70
C LYS A 469 -18.75 11.31 9.23
N THR A 470 -19.92 10.91 9.75
CA THR A 470 -20.90 11.85 10.29
C THR A 470 -20.46 12.50 11.60
N LEU A 471 -19.75 11.77 12.46
CA LEU A 471 -19.18 12.31 13.69
C LEU A 471 -18.06 13.33 13.39
N CYS A 472 -17.16 13.02 12.46
CA CYS A 472 -16.12 13.98 12.06
C CYS A 472 -16.72 15.28 11.52
N LYS A 473 -17.78 15.18 10.69
CA LYS A 473 -18.52 16.33 10.19
C LYS A 473 -19.17 17.15 11.32
N SER A 474 -19.75 16.53 12.35
CA SER A 474 -20.34 17.26 13.48
C SER A 474 -19.29 17.89 14.41
N LEU A 475 -18.08 17.34 14.46
CA LEU A 475 -16.93 17.86 15.22
C LEU A 475 -16.07 18.89 14.45
N GLY A 476 -16.40 19.21 13.19
CA GLY A 476 -15.60 20.12 12.36
C GLY A 476 -14.24 19.54 11.92
N LEU A 477 -14.08 18.21 11.94
CA LEU A 477 -12.85 17.52 11.56
C LEU A 477 -12.84 17.18 10.07
N THR A 478 -11.71 17.41 9.40
CA THR A 478 -11.48 16.99 8.01
C THR A 478 -11.04 15.54 7.96
N THR A 479 -11.68 14.73 7.12
CA THR A 479 -11.42 13.30 6.98
C THR A 479 -10.60 12.97 5.73
N LEU A 480 -9.51 12.22 5.90
CA LEU A 480 -8.66 11.73 4.82
C LEU A 480 -8.84 10.21 4.67
N GLY A 481 -9.30 9.76 3.51
CA GLY A 481 -9.34 8.32 3.18
C GLY A 481 -8.00 7.85 2.63
N TYR A 482 -7.58 6.61 2.90
CA TYR A 482 -6.46 5.98 2.21
C TYR A 482 -6.76 4.53 1.79
N SER A 483 -5.85 3.94 1.01
CA SER A 483 -6.01 2.60 0.41
C SER A 483 -7.34 2.38 -0.35
N PRO A 484 -7.81 3.30 -1.23
CA PRO A 484 -9.02 3.07 -2.04
C PRO A 484 -8.98 1.80 -2.89
N LEU A 485 -7.77 1.38 -3.28
CA LEU A 485 -7.53 0.26 -4.18
C LEU A 485 -6.91 -0.97 -3.51
N GLU A 486 -6.62 -0.95 -2.20
CA GLU A 486 -6.00 -2.09 -1.49
C GLU A 486 -6.89 -2.56 -0.33
N ALA A 487 -7.26 -3.85 -0.35
CA ALA A 487 -8.09 -4.51 0.67
C ALA A 487 -7.38 -5.75 1.23
N LEU A 488 -7.95 -6.39 2.26
CA LEU A 488 -7.42 -7.64 2.85
C LEU A 488 -8.48 -8.74 2.86
N ASN A 489 -8.18 -9.89 2.23
CA ASN A 489 -9.05 -11.08 2.21
C ASN A 489 -9.05 -11.84 3.55
N LEU A 490 -9.78 -12.97 3.66
CA LEU A 490 -9.87 -13.76 4.90
C LEU A 490 -8.50 -14.21 5.46
N MET A 491 -7.51 -14.41 4.59
CA MET A 491 -6.13 -14.77 4.98
C MET A 491 -5.30 -13.59 5.48
N GLN A 492 -5.88 -12.38 5.54
CA GLN A 492 -5.18 -11.10 5.72
C GLN A 492 -4.14 -10.85 4.61
N LEU A 493 -4.32 -11.46 3.43
CA LEU A 493 -3.49 -11.22 2.26
C LEU A 493 -4.07 -10.03 1.46
N PRO A 494 -3.20 -9.18 0.87
CA PRO A 494 -3.64 -8.02 0.11
C PRO A 494 -4.35 -8.41 -1.19
N GLU A 495 -5.48 -7.78 -1.44
CA GLU A 495 -6.22 -7.81 -2.70
C GLU A 495 -6.33 -6.39 -3.26
N ARG A 496 -6.64 -6.24 -4.56
CA ARG A 496 -6.79 -4.91 -5.17
C ARG A 496 -7.99 -4.77 -6.08
N TYR A 497 -8.65 -3.61 -5.98
CA TYR A 497 -9.68 -3.16 -6.90
C TYR A 497 -9.05 -2.58 -8.18
N HIS A 498 -8.52 -3.45 -9.04
CA HIS A 498 -7.88 -3.07 -10.30
C HIS A 498 -8.11 -4.14 -11.38
N ASN A 499 -7.97 -3.75 -12.65
CA ASN A 499 -8.08 -4.69 -13.77
C ASN A 499 -6.72 -5.37 -14.00
N PHE A 500 -6.69 -6.70 -14.09
CA PHE A 500 -5.45 -7.46 -14.35
C PHE A 500 -5.44 -8.02 -15.77
N PRO A 501 -4.26 -8.20 -16.40
CA PRO A 501 -4.14 -8.89 -17.68
C PRO A 501 -4.76 -10.29 -17.63
N MET A 502 -5.65 -10.59 -18.57
CA MET A 502 -6.26 -11.91 -18.73
C MET A 502 -5.62 -12.68 -19.88
N GLU A 503 -5.10 -13.86 -19.57
CA GLU A 503 -4.55 -14.78 -20.57
C GLU A 503 -5.63 -15.38 -21.45
N ALA A 504 -5.49 -15.22 -22.77
CA ALA A 504 -6.41 -15.75 -23.78
C ALA A 504 -6.27 -17.27 -23.98
N ASP A 505 -5.04 -17.81 -23.86
CA ASP A 505 -4.77 -19.24 -23.81
C ASP A 505 -4.03 -19.61 -22.52
N LEU A 506 -4.82 -19.78 -21.46
CA LEU A 506 -4.31 -20.23 -20.16
C LEU A 506 -3.77 -21.67 -20.23
N LYS A 507 -4.23 -22.50 -21.17
CA LYS A 507 -3.79 -23.90 -21.31
C LYS A 507 -2.37 -23.95 -21.85
N ALA A 508 -2.07 -23.21 -22.93
CA ALA A 508 -0.71 -23.08 -23.44
C ALA A 508 0.22 -22.41 -22.41
N LEU A 509 -0.25 -21.41 -21.65
CA LEU A 509 0.58 -20.84 -20.58
C LEU A 509 0.93 -21.87 -19.49
N ARG A 510 -0.03 -22.68 -19.03
CA ARG A 510 0.21 -23.77 -18.08
C ARG A 510 1.21 -24.79 -18.63
N MET A 511 1.02 -25.26 -19.86
CA MET A 511 1.94 -26.24 -20.48
C MET A 511 3.36 -25.70 -20.61
N ASN A 512 3.52 -24.46 -21.10
CA ASN A 512 4.82 -23.80 -21.21
C ASN A 512 5.48 -23.62 -19.84
N PHE A 513 4.71 -23.27 -18.80
CA PHE A 513 5.20 -23.16 -17.43
C PHE A 513 5.76 -24.51 -16.92
N PHE A 514 5.06 -25.63 -17.13
CA PHE A 514 5.57 -26.96 -16.77
C PHE A 514 6.89 -27.29 -17.48
N THR A 515 6.96 -27.09 -18.81
CA THR A 515 8.19 -27.32 -19.59
C THR A 515 9.36 -26.44 -19.12
N VAL A 516 9.10 -25.19 -18.72
CA VAL A 516 10.14 -24.30 -18.16
C VAL A 516 10.56 -24.75 -16.75
N CYS A 517 9.63 -25.17 -15.89
CA CYS A 517 9.95 -25.72 -14.57
C CYS A 517 10.82 -26.98 -14.66
N GLU A 518 10.41 -27.96 -15.47
CA GLU A 518 11.16 -29.21 -15.71
C GLU A 518 12.57 -28.91 -16.22
N ARG A 519 12.69 -28.08 -17.27
CA ARG A 519 13.99 -27.68 -17.82
C ARG A 519 14.84 -26.92 -16.81
N SER A 520 14.24 -26.15 -15.90
CA SER A 520 14.98 -25.44 -14.84
C SER A 520 15.56 -26.41 -13.80
N VAL A 521 14.78 -27.38 -13.33
CA VAL A 521 15.24 -28.40 -12.37
C VAL A 521 16.30 -29.31 -12.98
N LEU A 522 16.11 -29.74 -14.25
CA LEU A 522 17.15 -30.46 -14.98
C LEU A 522 18.44 -29.63 -15.09
N LYS A 523 18.33 -28.31 -15.29
CA LYS A 523 19.49 -27.41 -15.37
C LYS A 523 20.21 -27.27 -14.02
N GLU A 524 19.49 -27.22 -12.91
CA GLU A 524 20.04 -27.29 -11.55
C GLU A 524 20.78 -28.61 -11.31
N MET A 525 20.19 -29.74 -11.75
CA MET A 525 20.79 -31.07 -11.62
C MET A 525 22.10 -31.24 -12.42
N GLU A 526 22.25 -30.60 -13.59
CA GLU A 526 23.49 -30.65 -14.40
C GLU A 526 24.75 -30.27 -13.58
N ILE A 527 24.64 -29.37 -12.60
CA ILE A 527 25.79 -28.81 -11.87
C ILE A 527 25.78 -29.09 -10.37
N LYS A 528 24.74 -29.74 -9.83
CA LYS A 528 24.61 -29.99 -8.39
C LYS A 528 25.85 -30.70 -7.83
N ASP A 529 26.25 -31.80 -8.44
CA ASP A 529 27.42 -32.59 -8.07
C ASP A 529 28.76 -31.82 -8.18
N THR A 530 28.79 -30.71 -8.93
CA THR A 530 29.93 -29.80 -9.04
C THR A 530 29.95 -28.75 -7.93
N ILE A 531 28.77 -28.30 -7.46
CA ILE A 531 28.65 -27.37 -6.33
C ILE A 531 28.84 -28.11 -4.99
N ASP A 532 28.20 -29.27 -4.81
CA ASP A 532 28.30 -30.11 -3.59
C ASP A 532 29.73 -30.60 -3.30
N LYS A 533 30.64 -30.50 -4.28
CA LYS A 533 32.07 -30.85 -4.20
C LYS A 533 32.99 -29.65 -4.47
N GLY A 534 32.42 -28.45 -4.59
CA GLY A 534 33.14 -27.21 -4.86
C GLY A 534 33.73 -26.56 -3.60
N PRO A 535 34.43 -25.42 -3.74
CA PRO A 535 34.94 -24.67 -2.60
C PRO A 535 33.82 -23.92 -1.86
N ASP A 536 34.01 -23.68 -0.55
CA ASP A 536 33.09 -22.94 0.33
C ASP A 536 32.78 -21.49 -0.12
N THR A 537 33.47 -20.99 -1.14
CA THR A 537 33.24 -19.68 -1.76
C THR A 537 32.05 -19.65 -2.74
N LEU A 538 31.49 -20.82 -3.10
CA LEU A 538 30.29 -20.92 -3.93
C LEU A 538 29.05 -20.41 -3.17
N PRO A 539 28.02 -19.92 -3.88
CA PRO A 539 26.78 -19.45 -3.24
C PRO A 539 25.98 -20.63 -2.65
N PRO A 540 25.21 -20.41 -1.56
CA PRO A 540 24.26 -21.39 -1.04
C PRO A 540 23.29 -21.88 -2.12
N LEU A 541 23.04 -23.19 -2.19
CA LEU A 541 22.18 -23.80 -3.21
C LEU A 541 20.76 -23.19 -3.21
N GLU A 542 20.19 -22.91 -2.05
CA GLU A 542 18.89 -22.23 -1.87
C GLU A 542 18.81 -20.82 -2.53
N HIS A 543 19.95 -20.19 -2.83
CA HIS A 543 20.01 -18.91 -3.52
C HIS A 543 20.28 -19.04 -5.02
N LEU A 544 20.75 -20.21 -5.49
CA LEU A 544 20.98 -20.48 -6.91
C LEU A 544 19.84 -21.32 -7.52
N PHE A 545 19.37 -22.37 -6.85
CA PHE A 545 18.38 -23.35 -7.32
C PHE A 545 16.94 -22.87 -7.07
N VAL A 546 16.57 -21.79 -7.76
CA VAL A 546 15.30 -21.08 -7.62
C VAL A 546 14.11 -21.93 -8.04
N ALA A 547 14.24 -22.84 -9.01
CA ALA A 547 13.14 -23.69 -9.44
C ALA A 547 12.84 -24.77 -8.38
N SER A 548 13.87 -25.42 -7.83
CA SER A 548 13.71 -26.32 -6.68
C SER A 548 13.07 -25.62 -5.47
N VAL A 549 13.54 -24.41 -5.11
CA VAL A 549 12.97 -23.63 -4.00
C VAL A 549 11.51 -23.23 -4.27
N TYR A 550 11.20 -22.76 -5.48
CA TYR A 550 9.82 -22.44 -5.86
C TYR A 550 8.91 -23.68 -5.79
N LEU A 551 9.32 -24.82 -6.35
CA LEU A 551 8.50 -26.04 -6.39
C LEU A 551 8.26 -26.63 -5.00
N ALA A 552 9.21 -26.50 -4.08
CA ALA A 552 9.02 -26.86 -2.68
C ALA A 552 8.03 -25.93 -1.95
N ALA A 553 8.05 -24.63 -2.26
CA ALA A 553 7.20 -23.62 -1.61
C ALA A 553 5.86 -23.34 -2.34
N GLN A 554 5.59 -23.92 -3.51
CA GLN A 554 4.55 -23.46 -4.43
C GLN A 554 3.13 -23.37 -3.84
N ARG A 555 2.79 -24.26 -2.88
CA ARG A 555 1.50 -24.25 -2.15
C ARG A 555 1.28 -22.98 -1.31
N GLN A 556 2.35 -22.30 -0.91
CA GLN A 556 2.29 -21.07 -0.11
C GLN A 556 2.03 -19.83 -1.00
N PHE A 557 2.31 -19.90 -2.31
CA PHE A 557 2.01 -18.81 -3.25
C PHE A 557 0.58 -18.94 -3.79
N THR A 558 -0.38 -18.39 -3.06
CA THR A 558 -1.81 -18.42 -3.44
C THR A 558 -2.36 -17.08 -3.92
N ASN A 559 -1.62 -15.99 -3.73
CA ASN A 559 -1.99 -14.60 -4.03
C ASN A 559 -0.88 -13.88 -4.84
N LEU A 560 -1.28 -13.08 -5.83
CA LEU A 560 -0.39 -12.38 -6.77
C LEU A 560 0.63 -11.46 -6.08
N PHE A 561 0.20 -10.71 -5.07
CA PHE A 561 1.03 -9.69 -4.43
C PHE A 561 2.05 -10.32 -3.49
N PHE A 562 1.64 -11.33 -2.71
CA PHE A 562 2.58 -12.12 -1.90
C PHE A 562 3.67 -12.78 -2.75
N PHE A 563 3.29 -13.36 -3.90
CA PHE A 563 4.26 -13.89 -4.86
C PHE A 563 5.17 -12.80 -5.45
N THR A 564 4.61 -11.66 -5.86
CA THR A 564 5.38 -10.54 -6.46
C THR A 564 6.35 -9.93 -5.43
N ASP A 565 5.92 -9.75 -4.19
CA ASP A 565 6.77 -9.29 -3.07
C ASP A 565 7.94 -10.25 -2.82
N TRP A 566 7.67 -11.57 -2.83
CA TRP A 566 8.70 -12.59 -2.71
C TRP A 566 9.67 -12.58 -3.91
N VAL A 567 9.17 -12.54 -5.15
CA VAL A 567 10.01 -12.47 -6.35
C VAL A 567 10.93 -11.24 -6.33
N ASN A 568 10.37 -10.06 -6.03
CA ASN A 568 11.09 -8.79 -6.14
C ASN A 568 12.06 -8.54 -4.99
N HIS A 569 11.68 -8.87 -3.75
CA HIS A 569 12.42 -8.46 -2.55
C HIS A 569 13.14 -9.63 -1.85
N TYR A 570 12.68 -10.88 -2.02
CA TYR A 570 13.37 -12.07 -1.52
C TYR A 570 14.23 -12.70 -2.63
N MET A 571 13.61 -13.25 -3.67
CA MET A 571 14.27 -14.24 -4.54
C MET A 571 15.22 -13.62 -5.56
N THR A 572 14.75 -12.70 -6.41
CA THR A 572 15.55 -12.13 -7.51
C THR A 572 16.85 -11.44 -7.04
N PRO A 573 16.86 -10.66 -5.93
CA PRO A 573 18.10 -10.05 -5.42
C PRO A 573 19.12 -11.06 -4.89
N ARG A 574 18.68 -12.24 -4.45
CA ARG A 574 19.56 -13.33 -4.01
C ARG A 574 20.06 -14.13 -5.21
N PHE A 575 19.16 -14.49 -6.11
CA PHE A 575 19.48 -15.17 -7.35
C PHE A 575 20.54 -14.43 -8.15
N ARG A 576 20.37 -13.13 -8.38
CA ARG A 576 21.39 -12.30 -9.07
C ARG A 576 22.74 -12.29 -8.33
N ARG A 577 22.75 -12.13 -6.99
CA ARG A 577 23.99 -12.15 -6.19
C ARG A 577 24.69 -13.53 -6.22
N ALA A 578 23.94 -14.61 -6.10
CA ALA A 578 24.43 -15.98 -6.19
C ALA A 578 24.97 -16.28 -7.60
N LEU A 579 24.22 -15.93 -8.64
CA LEU A 579 24.58 -16.15 -10.02
C LEU A 579 25.82 -15.34 -10.44
N THR A 580 26.01 -14.11 -9.93
CA THR A 580 27.24 -13.35 -10.13
C THR A 580 28.45 -14.06 -9.50
N ARG A 581 28.37 -14.45 -8.21
CA ARG A 581 29.44 -15.22 -7.55
C ARG A 581 29.74 -16.54 -8.27
N PHE A 582 28.70 -17.23 -8.72
CA PHE A 582 28.83 -18.45 -9.50
C PHE A 582 29.56 -18.18 -10.83
N LYS A 583 29.15 -17.14 -11.58
CA LYS A 583 29.82 -16.70 -12.82
C LYS A 583 31.27 -16.29 -12.57
N GLU A 584 31.60 -15.65 -11.45
CA GLU A 584 32.96 -15.26 -11.07
C GLU A 584 33.86 -16.48 -10.79
N ALA A 585 33.37 -17.46 -10.01
CA ALA A 585 34.07 -18.70 -9.71
C ALA A 585 34.11 -19.71 -10.89
N SER A 586 33.34 -19.47 -11.95
CA SER A 586 33.10 -20.42 -13.04
C SER A 586 34.06 -20.36 -14.22
N ARG A 587 34.29 -21.55 -14.79
CA ARG A 587 34.88 -21.76 -16.12
C ARG A 587 33.92 -21.26 -17.23
N ALA A 588 34.42 -21.16 -18.46
CA ALA A 588 33.71 -20.49 -19.58
C ALA A 588 32.42 -21.20 -20.04
N ASP A 589 32.43 -22.53 -19.98
CA ASP A 589 31.27 -23.42 -20.14
C ASP A 589 30.17 -23.14 -19.12
N LEU A 590 30.52 -23.08 -17.83
CA LEU A 590 29.59 -22.80 -16.74
C LEU A 590 29.01 -21.37 -16.78
N LYS A 591 29.67 -20.43 -17.45
CA LYS A 591 29.14 -19.06 -17.69
C LYS A 591 27.99 -19.06 -18.71
N GLU A 592 28.03 -19.92 -19.73
CA GLU A 592 26.92 -20.08 -20.66
C GLU A 592 25.77 -20.90 -20.03
N TRP A 593 26.07 -21.92 -19.22
CA TRP A 593 25.06 -22.57 -18.35
C TRP A 593 24.32 -21.52 -17.50
N ALA A 594 25.07 -20.62 -16.85
CA ALA A 594 24.50 -19.61 -15.95
C ALA A 594 23.57 -18.62 -16.66
N LYS A 595 23.89 -18.26 -17.91
CA LYS A 595 23.07 -17.39 -18.76
C LYS A 595 21.79 -18.09 -19.25
N GLN A 596 21.87 -19.36 -19.64
CA GLN A 596 20.69 -20.15 -20.03
C GLN A 596 19.73 -20.35 -18.85
N TYR A 597 20.30 -20.61 -17.67
CA TYR A 597 19.54 -20.79 -16.45
C TYR A 597 18.91 -19.48 -15.93
N GLU A 598 19.61 -18.34 -16.06
CA GLU A 598 19.06 -16.99 -15.79
C GLU A 598 17.82 -16.68 -16.64
N GLN A 599 17.82 -17.07 -17.91
CA GLN A 599 16.66 -16.96 -18.79
C GLN A 599 15.52 -17.89 -18.33
N LEU A 600 15.81 -19.16 -18.04
CA LEU A 600 14.82 -20.13 -17.57
C LEU A 600 14.12 -19.69 -16.28
N ILE A 601 14.87 -19.20 -15.28
CA ILE A 601 14.28 -18.68 -14.03
C ILE A 601 13.48 -17.40 -14.27
N SER A 602 13.94 -16.52 -15.16
CA SER A 602 13.18 -15.33 -15.55
C SER A 602 11.84 -15.69 -16.21
N ASP A 603 11.82 -16.73 -17.06
CA ASP A 603 10.61 -17.23 -17.70
C ASP A 603 9.68 -17.95 -16.72
N LEU A 604 10.21 -18.79 -15.82
CA LEU A 604 9.47 -19.50 -14.78
C LEU A 604 8.65 -18.52 -13.93
N LEU A 605 9.32 -17.51 -13.37
CA LEU A 605 8.70 -16.53 -12.49
C LEU A 605 7.70 -15.64 -13.25
N ARG A 606 8.03 -15.23 -14.49
CA ARG A 606 7.15 -14.45 -15.36
C ARG A 606 5.88 -15.23 -15.74
N MET A 607 5.99 -16.52 -16.08
CA MET A 607 4.83 -17.34 -16.42
C MET A 607 3.92 -17.59 -15.21
N ARG A 608 4.48 -17.87 -14.01
CA ARG A 608 3.68 -17.98 -12.79
C ARG A 608 3.00 -16.66 -12.42
N GLN A 609 3.68 -15.51 -12.58
CA GLN A 609 3.06 -14.19 -12.38
C GLN A 609 1.85 -13.97 -13.30
N ARG A 610 1.97 -14.33 -14.58
CA ARG A 610 0.86 -14.26 -15.56
C ARG A 610 -0.33 -15.15 -15.18
N MET A 611 -0.08 -16.36 -14.67
CA MET A 611 -1.17 -17.21 -14.16
C MET A 611 -1.90 -16.59 -12.96
N PHE A 612 -1.17 -15.96 -12.04
CA PHE A 612 -1.79 -15.19 -10.95
C PHE A 612 -2.55 -13.96 -11.47
N GLN A 613 -2.01 -13.22 -12.44
CA GLN A 613 -2.70 -12.09 -13.07
C GLN A 613 -4.03 -12.51 -13.70
N HIS A 614 -4.08 -13.65 -14.42
CA HIS A 614 -5.34 -14.19 -14.94
C HIS A 614 -6.31 -14.58 -13.81
N LYS A 615 -5.83 -15.21 -12.71
CA LYS A 615 -6.67 -15.57 -11.54
C LYS A 615 -7.30 -14.32 -10.89
N HIS A 616 -6.50 -13.29 -10.63
CA HIS A 616 -6.99 -12.02 -10.10
C HIS A 616 -7.84 -11.25 -11.12
N GLY A 617 -7.58 -11.38 -12.42
CA GLY A 617 -8.38 -10.79 -13.51
C GLY A 617 -9.80 -11.36 -13.57
N LYS A 618 -9.96 -12.68 -13.43
CA LYS A 618 -11.28 -13.32 -13.28
C LYS A 618 -12.01 -12.80 -12.04
N GLN A 619 -11.35 -12.73 -10.88
CA GLN A 619 -11.96 -12.23 -9.65
C GLN A 619 -12.35 -10.74 -9.74
N ALA A 620 -11.48 -9.91 -10.33
CA ALA A 620 -11.76 -8.50 -10.60
C ALA A 620 -12.95 -8.35 -11.56
N GLY A 621 -13.08 -9.20 -12.58
CA GLY A 621 -14.25 -9.24 -13.46
C GLY A 621 -15.55 -9.55 -12.73
N LEU A 622 -15.56 -10.54 -11.83
CA LEU A 622 -16.73 -10.87 -10.99
C LEU A 622 -17.16 -9.69 -10.11
N ILE A 623 -16.21 -9.08 -9.40
CA ILE A 623 -16.48 -7.91 -8.53
C ILE A 623 -16.91 -6.69 -9.36
N ASN A 624 -16.33 -6.49 -10.53
CA ASN A 624 -16.72 -5.42 -11.45
C ASN A 624 -18.19 -5.56 -11.88
N MET A 625 -18.65 -6.78 -12.20
CA MET A 625 -20.06 -7.06 -12.49
C MET A 625 -20.97 -6.96 -11.26
N ALA A 626 -20.49 -7.32 -10.07
CA ALA A 626 -21.24 -7.14 -8.82
C ALA A 626 -21.49 -5.66 -8.50
N ILE A 627 -20.49 -4.78 -8.76
CA ILE A 627 -20.65 -3.32 -8.67
C ILE A 627 -21.64 -2.83 -9.74
N ASP A 628 -21.58 -3.35 -10.97
CA ASP A 628 -22.49 -2.95 -12.05
C ASP A 628 -23.95 -3.29 -11.75
N TYR A 629 -24.19 -4.38 -11.02
CA TYR A 629 -25.52 -4.77 -10.55
C TYR A 629 -26.00 -3.91 -9.37
N ALA A 630 -25.10 -3.57 -8.42
CA ALA A 630 -25.44 -2.77 -7.24
C ALA A 630 -25.48 -1.25 -7.50
N SER A 631 -24.82 -0.77 -8.55
CA SER A 631 -24.69 0.65 -8.87
C SER A 631 -24.70 0.91 -10.39
N PRO A 632 -25.89 1.14 -10.98
CA PRO A 632 -26.03 1.58 -12.36
C PRO A 632 -25.26 2.87 -12.68
N THR A 633 -25.02 3.72 -11.68
CA THR A 633 -24.19 4.92 -11.83
C THR A 633 -22.71 4.57 -12.02
N LEU A 634 -22.14 3.67 -11.20
CA LEU A 634 -20.75 3.21 -11.37
C LEU A 634 -20.55 2.29 -12.58
N ALA A 635 -21.61 1.65 -13.10
CA ALA A 635 -21.56 0.89 -14.35
C ALA A 635 -21.13 1.72 -15.58
N ARG A 636 -21.19 3.05 -15.47
CA ARG A 636 -20.67 3.98 -16.49
C ARG A 636 -19.13 4.06 -16.52
N CYS A 637 -18.44 3.57 -15.49
CA CYS A 637 -16.97 3.52 -15.42
C CYS A 637 -16.46 2.18 -15.98
N PRO A 638 -15.58 2.15 -17.00
CA PRO A 638 -15.13 0.88 -17.60
C PRO A 638 -14.15 0.07 -16.73
N MET A 639 -13.48 0.68 -15.73
CA MET A 639 -12.44 0.03 -14.95
C MET A 639 -12.75 -0.02 -13.45
N LEU A 640 -12.34 -1.12 -12.80
CA LEU A 640 -12.62 -1.41 -11.40
C LEU A 640 -11.98 -0.41 -10.44
N ASN A 641 -10.80 0.12 -10.78
CA ASN A 641 -10.14 1.15 -9.99
C ASN A 641 -10.88 2.49 -10.04
N GLN A 642 -11.50 2.84 -11.17
CA GLN A 642 -12.34 4.04 -11.29
C GLN A 642 -13.58 3.90 -10.40
N LYS A 643 -14.24 2.74 -10.42
CA LYS A 643 -15.39 2.45 -9.54
C LYS A 643 -15.04 2.56 -8.07
N ALA A 644 -13.94 1.93 -7.66
CA ALA A 644 -13.47 1.97 -6.27
C ALA A 644 -13.05 3.37 -5.80
N ILE A 645 -12.39 4.16 -6.65
CA ILE A 645 -12.05 5.58 -6.35
C ILE A 645 -13.33 6.43 -6.24
N ASN A 646 -14.24 6.32 -7.20
CA ASN A 646 -15.48 7.10 -7.23
C ASN A 646 -16.40 6.76 -6.05
N PHE A 647 -16.46 5.49 -5.61
CA PHE A 647 -17.09 5.12 -4.34
C PHE A 647 -16.36 5.72 -3.14
N ALA A 648 -15.03 5.60 -3.10
CA ALA A 648 -14.24 6.00 -1.93
C ALA A 648 -14.26 7.52 -1.67
N THR A 649 -14.46 8.36 -2.69
CA THR A 649 -14.71 9.81 -2.52
C THR A 649 -16.02 10.16 -1.79
N TYR A 650 -16.87 9.18 -1.47
CA TYR A 650 -18.03 9.37 -0.57
C TYR A 650 -17.75 8.94 0.87
N GLY A 651 -16.63 8.26 1.17
CA GLY A 651 -16.29 7.84 2.53
C GLY A 651 -15.56 8.88 3.37
N CYS A 652 -14.90 9.83 2.72
CA CYS A 652 -14.01 10.82 3.29
C CYS A 652 -14.07 12.13 2.50
N ASP A 653 -13.55 13.21 3.07
CA ASP A 653 -13.54 14.54 2.45
C ASP A 653 -12.42 14.70 1.41
N VAL A 654 -11.29 14.02 1.57
CA VAL A 654 -10.22 13.91 0.55
C VAL A 654 -9.67 12.48 0.50
N LEU A 655 -9.47 11.95 -0.70
CA LEU A 655 -9.02 10.57 -0.91
C LEU A 655 -7.53 10.49 -1.31
N MET A 656 -6.69 9.99 -0.41
CA MET A 656 -5.25 9.83 -0.63
C MET A 656 -4.94 8.57 -1.46
N CYS A 657 -4.46 8.80 -2.67
CA CYS A 657 -4.23 7.79 -3.70
C CYS A 657 -2.73 7.58 -3.96
N GLY A 658 -2.31 6.32 -4.15
CA GLY A 658 -0.92 5.96 -4.42
C GLY A 658 -0.50 6.19 -5.87
N PHE A 659 -0.60 7.43 -6.37
CA PHE A 659 -0.21 7.81 -7.73
C PHE A 659 1.32 7.90 -7.89
N HIS A 660 1.97 6.74 -7.93
CA HIS A 660 3.41 6.56 -8.19
C HIS A 660 3.73 6.30 -9.67
N VAL A 661 2.71 6.36 -10.54
CA VAL A 661 2.79 6.14 -11.99
C VAL A 661 1.81 7.11 -12.64
N SER A 662 2.27 7.91 -13.61
CA SER A 662 1.47 8.97 -14.27
C SER A 662 0.15 8.46 -14.84
N ARG A 663 0.15 7.24 -15.39
CA ARG A 663 -1.05 6.56 -15.90
C ARG A 663 -2.15 6.44 -14.83
N TYR A 664 -1.83 6.07 -13.59
CA TYR A 664 -2.86 5.90 -12.55
C TYR A 664 -3.58 7.20 -12.21
N PHE A 665 -2.88 8.34 -12.28
CA PHE A 665 -3.50 9.66 -12.09
C PHE A 665 -4.46 9.99 -13.23
N HIS A 666 -4.06 9.80 -14.50
CA HIS A 666 -4.96 9.97 -15.65
C HIS A 666 -6.17 9.03 -15.60
N GLU A 667 -5.98 7.76 -15.19
CA GLU A 667 -7.07 6.79 -15.01
C GLU A 667 -8.10 7.24 -13.96
N ALA A 668 -7.66 7.88 -12.87
CA ALA A 668 -8.53 8.41 -11.83
C ALA A 668 -9.21 9.75 -12.19
N THR A 669 -8.65 10.52 -13.13
CA THR A 669 -9.08 11.89 -13.46
C THR A 669 -9.58 12.02 -14.90
N GLU A 670 -8.71 12.31 -15.86
CA GLU A 670 -9.09 12.70 -17.23
C GLU A 670 -9.74 11.57 -18.04
N LEU A 671 -9.42 10.31 -17.72
CA LEU A 671 -9.97 9.10 -18.33
C LEU A 671 -11.14 8.51 -17.52
N ASN A 672 -11.44 9.06 -16.34
CA ASN A 672 -12.55 8.65 -15.49
C ASN A 672 -13.86 9.26 -16.02
N PRO A 673 -14.91 8.49 -16.33
CA PRO A 673 -16.20 9.05 -16.74
C PRO A 673 -16.86 9.96 -15.70
N ALA A 674 -16.38 9.96 -14.45
CA ALA A 674 -16.77 10.87 -13.38
C ALA A 674 -16.07 12.26 -13.39
N LYS A 675 -15.37 12.63 -14.48
CA LYS A 675 -14.58 13.87 -14.67
C LYS A 675 -15.06 15.05 -13.81
N ASP A 676 -14.17 15.61 -12.99
CA ASP A 676 -14.43 16.78 -12.15
C ASP A 676 -15.72 16.61 -11.29
N GLY A 677 -15.92 15.41 -10.74
CA GLY A 677 -17.02 15.09 -9.82
C GLY A 677 -18.39 14.90 -10.48
N ASN A 678 -18.50 14.98 -11.81
CA ASN A 678 -19.78 14.97 -12.56
C ASN A 678 -20.48 13.59 -12.66
N LEU A 679 -20.25 12.71 -11.69
CA LEU A 679 -20.96 11.44 -11.50
C LEU A 679 -21.45 11.33 -10.04
N PRO A 680 -22.52 12.07 -9.66
CA PRO A 680 -23.14 11.93 -8.36
C PRO A 680 -23.73 10.52 -8.22
N ILE A 681 -23.27 9.77 -7.21
CA ILE A 681 -23.78 8.42 -6.90
C ILE A 681 -24.95 8.59 -5.91
N PRO A 682 -26.15 8.07 -6.21
CA PRO A 682 -27.27 8.07 -5.26
C PRO A 682 -26.92 7.39 -3.93
N GLU A 683 -27.43 7.91 -2.82
CA GLU A 683 -27.19 7.34 -1.49
C GLU A 683 -27.70 5.89 -1.37
N GLU A 684 -28.79 5.57 -2.05
CA GLU A 684 -29.32 4.21 -2.20
C GLU A 684 -28.35 3.25 -2.93
N GLU A 685 -27.62 3.71 -3.96
CA GLU A 685 -26.57 2.92 -4.63
C GLU A 685 -25.35 2.76 -3.71
N LEU A 686 -24.95 3.80 -2.96
CA LEU A 686 -23.85 3.71 -1.99
C LEU A 686 -24.16 2.71 -0.87
N LEU A 687 -25.40 2.71 -0.36
CA LEU A 687 -25.87 1.75 0.65
C LEU A 687 -26.00 0.34 0.07
N ALA A 688 -26.45 0.19 -1.19
CA ALA A 688 -26.48 -1.10 -1.87
C ALA A 688 -25.07 -1.70 -2.00
N LEU A 689 -24.07 -0.89 -2.38
CA LEU A 689 -22.66 -1.31 -2.44
C LEU A 689 -22.11 -1.73 -1.07
N CYS A 690 -22.39 -0.97 -0.01
CA CYS A 690 -22.00 -1.33 1.37
C CYS A 690 -22.65 -2.62 1.89
N ASN A 691 -23.80 -3.01 1.36
CA ASN A 691 -24.54 -4.22 1.76
C ASN A 691 -24.27 -5.44 0.85
N ALA A 692 -23.56 -5.26 -0.26
CA ALA A 692 -23.31 -6.31 -1.25
C ALA A 692 -22.03 -7.11 -0.93
N GLU A 693 -22.16 -8.26 -0.25
CA GLU A 693 -21.01 -9.12 0.08
C GLU A 693 -20.13 -9.46 -1.14
N ALA A 694 -20.74 -9.63 -2.32
CA ALA A 694 -20.04 -9.93 -3.58
C ALA A 694 -19.13 -8.80 -4.12
N VAL A 695 -19.24 -7.59 -3.57
CA VAL A 695 -18.40 -6.42 -3.89
C VAL A 695 -17.17 -6.31 -2.97
N SER A 696 -17.23 -6.95 -1.79
CA SER A 696 -16.19 -6.87 -0.75
C SER A 696 -15.19 -8.03 -0.84
N TYR A 697 -13.89 -7.72 -0.75
CA TYR A 697 -12.86 -8.76 -0.62
C TYR A 697 -12.81 -9.39 0.78
N ALA A 698 -13.52 -8.85 1.79
CA ALA A 698 -13.42 -9.28 3.20
C ALA A 698 -13.55 -10.80 3.40
N ASN A 699 -14.53 -11.39 2.70
CA ASN A 699 -14.92 -12.79 2.78
C ASN A 699 -14.42 -13.64 1.58
N ALA A 700 -13.63 -13.05 0.68
CA ALA A 700 -13.09 -13.74 -0.48
C ALA A 700 -11.96 -14.72 -0.07
N SER A 701 -11.87 -15.84 -0.80
CA SER A 701 -10.85 -16.90 -0.65
C SER A 701 -10.73 -17.46 0.78
N PRO A 702 -11.47 -18.52 1.13
CA PRO A 702 -11.29 -19.19 2.42
C PRO A 702 -9.86 -19.77 2.56
N PRO A 703 -9.37 -19.98 3.79
CA PRO A 703 -8.17 -20.77 4.03
C PRO A 703 -8.28 -22.14 3.35
N HIS A 704 -7.42 -22.40 2.36
CA HIS A 704 -7.21 -23.78 1.91
C HIS A 704 -6.61 -24.57 3.09
N PRO A 705 -7.16 -25.73 3.49
CA PRO A 705 -6.82 -26.37 4.77
C PRO A 705 -5.36 -26.87 4.89
N TYR A 706 -4.62 -26.86 3.77
CA TYR A 706 -3.20 -27.25 3.66
C TYR A 706 -2.26 -26.07 3.31
N MET A 707 -2.72 -24.82 3.36
CA MET A 707 -2.01 -23.67 2.76
C MET A 707 -0.74 -23.22 3.49
N LEU A 708 -0.49 -23.75 4.70
CA LEU A 708 0.49 -23.23 5.66
C LEU A 708 1.31 -24.33 6.33
N GLU A 709 1.68 -25.35 5.54
CA GLU A 709 2.84 -26.22 5.85
C GLU A 709 4.07 -25.35 6.15
N PRO A 710 4.86 -25.64 7.21
CA PRO A 710 6.05 -24.86 7.52
C PRO A 710 7.04 -24.84 6.36
N LEU A 711 7.62 -23.68 6.07
CA LEU A 711 8.95 -23.66 5.45
C LEU A 711 9.87 -24.55 6.28
N VAL A 712 10.66 -25.40 5.62
CA VAL A 712 11.73 -26.15 6.28
C VAL A 712 12.64 -25.11 6.94
N GLY A 713 12.60 -25.05 8.28
CA GLY A 713 13.38 -24.07 9.04
C GLY A 713 14.88 -24.27 8.85
N GLU A 714 15.70 -23.35 9.37
CA GLU A 714 17.18 -23.40 9.31
C GLU A 714 17.78 -24.55 10.16
N GLY A 715 17.35 -25.77 9.91
CA GLY A 715 17.94 -27.01 10.38
C GLY A 715 18.96 -27.48 9.35
N LYS A 716 20.23 -27.49 9.75
CA LYS A 716 21.37 -27.96 8.96
C LYS A 716 21.04 -29.27 8.24
N ILE A 717 21.55 -29.45 7.01
CA ILE A 717 21.47 -30.70 6.24
C ILE A 717 22.29 -31.78 6.97
N SER A 718 21.65 -32.37 7.97
CA SER A 718 22.13 -33.47 8.80
C SER A 718 21.87 -34.79 8.08
N LYS A 719 22.62 -35.84 8.42
CA LYS A 719 22.51 -37.18 7.81
C LYS A 719 21.27 -37.97 8.28
N GLN A 720 20.19 -37.29 8.63
CA GLN A 720 18.88 -37.91 8.85
C GLN A 720 17.99 -37.67 7.61
N PRO A 721 17.23 -38.68 7.15
CA PRO A 721 16.31 -38.49 6.02
C PRO A 721 15.26 -37.44 6.39
N SER A 722 15.07 -36.44 5.53
CA SER A 722 14.02 -35.45 5.73
C SER A 722 12.66 -36.12 5.58
N LYS A 723 11.81 -36.05 6.62
CA LYS A 723 10.43 -36.56 6.52
C LYS A 723 9.61 -35.89 5.42
N GLY A 724 10.04 -34.74 4.91
CA GLY A 724 9.48 -34.06 3.75
C GLY A 724 9.48 -34.88 2.45
N SER A 725 10.40 -35.85 2.27
CA SER A 725 10.38 -36.70 1.07
C SER A 725 9.14 -37.60 0.99
N ALA A 726 8.53 -37.94 2.13
CA ALA A 726 7.29 -38.70 2.20
C ALA A 726 6.03 -37.87 1.91
N TYR A 727 6.15 -36.54 1.79
CA TYR A 727 5.05 -35.62 1.48
C TYR A 727 5.19 -34.94 0.11
N LEU A 728 6.24 -35.28 -0.65
CA LEU A 728 6.33 -34.93 -2.07
C LEU A 728 5.23 -35.67 -2.84
N VAL A 729 4.20 -34.92 -3.26
CA VAL A 729 3.19 -35.45 -4.17
C VAL A 729 3.87 -35.78 -5.50
N HIS A 730 3.74 -37.02 -5.94
CA HIS A 730 4.07 -37.41 -7.31
C HIS A 730 3.18 -36.62 -8.29
N ILE A 731 3.78 -35.61 -8.93
CA ILE A 731 3.15 -34.90 -10.03
C ILE A 731 3.14 -35.85 -11.22
N ASP A 732 1.95 -36.28 -11.64
CA ASP A 732 1.77 -36.97 -12.91
C ASP A 732 2.14 -36.01 -14.06
N PRO A 733 3.16 -36.31 -14.89
CA PRO A 733 3.52 -35.46 -16.03
C PRO A 733 2.42 -35.33 -17.08
N GLN A 734 1.46 -36.25 -17.10
CA GLN A 734 0.35 -36.30 -18.06
C GLN A 734 -0.90 -35.59 -17.54
N ASN A 735 -1.08 -35.51 -16.22
CA ASN A 735 -2.18 -34.78 -15.56
C ASN A 735 -1.73 -34.09 -14.24
N PRO A 736 -0.92 -33.02 -14.32
CA PRO A 736 -0.36 -32.34 -13.15
C PRO A 736 -1.42 -31.50 -12.40
N LYS A 737 -2.17 -32.15 -11.50
CA LYS A 737 -3.22 -31.51 -10.69
C LYS A 737 -2.63 -30.59 -9.60
N PHE A 738 -3.16 -29.38 -9.51
CA PHE A 738 -2.78 -28.36 -8.51
C PHE A 738 -3.97 -27.98 -7.61
N PRO A 739 -3.83 -28.00 -6.26
CA PRO A 739 -4.94 -27.64 -5.36
C PRO A 739 -5.36 -26.16 -5.41
N ASP A 740 -4.46 -25.25 -5.81
CA ASP A 740 -4.68 -23.79 -5.81
C ASP A 740 -5.33 -23.25 -7.10
N ILE A 741 -5.58 -24.14 -8.07
CA ILE A 741 -6.10 -23.83 -9.40
C ILE A 741 -7.27 -24.78 -9.70
N PRO A 742 -8.53 -24.31 -9.68
CA PRO A 742 -9.66 -25.13 -10.09
C PRO A 742 -9.48 -25.69 -11.51
N GLU A 743 -9.85 -26.96 -11.68
CA GLU A 743 -10.20 -27.48 -13.00
C GLU A 743 -11.39 -26.66 -13.51
N GLU A 744 -11.27 -26.11 -14.71
CA GLU A 744 -12.41 -25.43 -15.33
C GLU A 744 -13.45 -26.49 -15.64
N LEU A 745 -14.62 -26.41 -14.99
CA LEU A 745 -15.76 -27.26 -15.28
C LEU A 745 -15.97 -27.26 -16.80
N GLN A 746 -15.96 -28.44 -17.39
CA GLN A 746 -16.03 -28.61 -18.84
C GLN A 746 -17.21 -27.79 -19.36
N ALA A 747 -16.94 -26.87 -20.30
CA ALA A 747 -17.99 -26.10 -20.94
C ALA A 747 -19.03 -27.07 -21.47
N GLY A 748 -20.26 -26.98 -20.96
CA GLY A 748 -21.24 -28.05 -21.13
C GLY A 748 -21.47 -28.34 -22.61
N ASN A 749 -21.21 -29.58 -23.03
CA ASN A 749 -21.41 -30.03 -24.41
C ASN A 749 -22.90 -29.99 -24.75
N ASN A 750 -23.35 -28.82 -25.20
CA ASN A 750 -24.72 -28.52 -25.58
C ASN A 750 -24.90 -28.75 -27.09
N ASP A 751 -24.44 -29.90 -27.57
CA ASP A 751 -24.56 -30.35 -28.96
C ASP A 751 -25.56 -31.51 -29.04
N GLY A 752 -26.81 -31.16 -29.31
CA GLY A 752 -27.87 -32.14 -29.55
C GLY A 752 -27.97 -32.52 -31.03
N GLU A 753 -27.12 -33.44 -31.49
CA GLU A 753 -27.29 -34.08 -32.80
C GLU A 753 -27.83 -35.51 -32.67
N THR A 754 -29.03 -35.73 -33.22
CA THR A 754 -29.66 -37.05 -33.31
C THR A 754 -29.18 -37.83 -34.53
N ALA A 755 -28.47 -38.93 -34.31
CA ALA A 755 -28.29 -40.00 -35.28
C ALA A 755 -28.64 -41.35 -34.61
N ALA A 756 -29.32 -42.24 -35.34
CA ALA A 756 -29.98 -43.42 -34.75
C ALA A 756 -29.46 -44.75 -35.31
N SER A 757 -29.96 -45.85 -34.70
CA SER A 757 -29.74 -47.27 -35.05
C SER A 757 -28.41 -47.90 -34.58
N ALA A 758 -28.37 -49.18 -34.16
CA ALA A 758 -29.44 -50.06 -33.67
C ALA A 758 -28.89 -51.31 -32.96
N GLY A 759 -29.66 -51.81 -31.97
CA GLY A 759 -29.67 -53.23 -31.56
C GLY A 759 -28.65 -53.66 -30.49
N GLY A 760 -29.01 -54.70 -29.75
CA GLY A 760 -28.12 -55.42 -28.81
C GLY A 760 -28.44 -55.20 -27.33
N ALA A 761 -29.22 -56.10 -26.73
CA ALA A 761 -29.40 -56.17 -25.28
C ALA A 761 -28.45 -57.21 -24.66
N ALA A 762 -27.69 -56.81 -23.65
CA ALA A 762 -26.97 -57.71 -22.75
C ALA A 762 -26.82 -57.02 -21.38
N ALA A 763 -26.98 -57.78 -20.29
CA ALA A 763 -26.88 -57.27 -18.93
C ALA A 763 -25.63 -57.81 -18.23
N ALA A 764 -24.91 -56.95 -17.50
CA ALA A 764 -23.94 -57.34 -16.49
C ALA A 764 -23.73 -56.19 -15.48
N GLN A 765 -23.98 -56.47 -14.20
CA GLN A 765 -23.33 -55.76 -13.09
C GLN A 765 -22.00 -56.47 -12.79
N PRO A 766 -21.05 -55.77 -12.18
CA PRO A 766 -20.39 -56.37 -11.02
C PRO A 766 -20.25 -55.39 -9.86
N GLU A 767 -20.86 -55.73 -8.72
CA GLU A 767 -20.34 -55.35 -7.40
C GLU A 767 -19.33 -56.41 -6.92
N ALA A 768 -18.71 -56.14 -5.76
CA ALA A 768 -17.97 -57.10 -4.92
C ALA A 768 -16.59 -57.61 -5.41
N GLU A 769 -15.60 -56.72 -5.47
CA GLU A 769 -14.17 -57.12 -5.27
C GLU A 769 -13.34 -56.07 -4.48
N ALA A 770 -13.97 -55.40 -3.50
CA ALA A 770 -13.33 -54.34 -2.69
C ALA A 770 -13.41 -54.53 -1.16
N ALA A 771 -14.08 -55.58 -0.67
CA ALA A 771 -14.36 -55.75 0.76
C ALA A 771 -13.27 -56.50 1.55
N GLU A 772 -12.40 -57.28 0.89
CA GLU A 772 -11.47 -58.21 1.56
C GLU A 772 -10.03 -57.67 1.71
N LYS A 773 -9.87 -56.38 2.03
CA LYS A 773 -8.55 -55.80 2.31
C LYS A 773 -8.44 -54.85 3.50
N ALA A 774 -9.56 -54.54 4.17
CA ALA A 774 -9.60 -53.61 5.31
C ALA A 774 -9.54 -54.30 6.69
N ALA A 775 -9.02 -55.53 6.77
CA ALA A 775 -9.04 -56.36 7.98
C ALA A 775 -7.64 -56.81 8.49
N LYS A 776 -6.55 -56.41 7.82
CA LYS A 776 -5.16 -56.71 8.20
C LYS A 776 -4.16 -55.63 7.74
N GLU A 777 -4.30 -54.42 8.27
CA GLU A 777 -3.23 -53.40 8.37
C GLU A 777 -3.53 -52.48 9.56
#